data_AF-A0A7C5GPM4-F1
#
_entry.id   AF-A0A7C5GPM4-F1
#
_cell.length_a   1.000
_cell.length_b   1.000
_cell.length_c   1.000
_cell.angle_alpha   90.00
_cell.angle_beta   90.00
_cell.angle_gamma   90.00
#
_symmetry.space_group_name_H-M   'P 1'
#
loop_
_entity.id
_entity.type
_entity.pdbx_description
1 polymer ?
#
loop_
_entity_poly.entity_id
_entity_poly.type
_entity_poly.pdbx_seq_one_letter_code
_entity_poly.pdbx_strand_id
1 'polypeptide(L)'
;WLLATTGCGSTPSESDDTAINQAPTADAGPDRAALVGETVTFQGGASDVDGDPLTYSWAIVRSPEGSSAALNDADTLVPWMIPDVAGVYEVGLTVSDGQLSSEQDTVTLTATRDNETPVADAGPDLTATTGETVTLQGSGYDPDGDPLSYAWSIVGAPDGSVAALDAADTASPTITPDVSGDYVIGLTVDDGSNTSAMDIMTLTANDSAPANSAPVADAGADQSVSTGDTVTLDGSGSYDPDGDSLTWEWTLDSQPAGSSATLSAADTVNPTFVADVAGDYVATLVVHDGALSSTADTVVVTATDPVGGNTAPVADAGPDQSVITGDTVYLDGTGSYDPDGDTLSWQWSLVQAPPGSQATLDQATSASPSFVADLDGSYTVRLVVDDGQTQSLHDDVSITATTPPPPPQGGRVITTVTLDPATTGTVPITFGQVFAPGDVLADEILTLQTVGGDTAYSTQADIRVHHDDGSVRHAVLTALVPVTAGQSTTLEIAAGSGTPPTDSVALSELLDSGFSTTLSVVIDGVTWTADAATELAGRPEERWLSGPLMAEWLVDTPLRDAAGNAHPHLQARFAVRTYRPTQFIRVSVVLENNWAYEPDPSNITYDLDISVCGRSTYSRTAMVHYHHARWRKVFWCSAEPGVEIKHNVAYLLDSGAIANYDRTLVIPETTLVEMENNWANIDTEPMSIGLAQAYMRGAGGRPDIGPSPRWLVRWLLSQDERARIPAFGTADLAGSWPIHYRDKNTGLPVSLADYPRMTLLGRHGDTFNPDTGEYEAFPDCGGDCTTPYTADDAHQPDFVYLPYIVTGDHYYLEELLFWANFNMFQSTPAYRGYEQGLFKWAQTRGQAWSMRTLGEAAYIVPDNHPMRAYFLSRLDFNLDWYINEYVAATAPGHNTLGVITNGYALSYNSGRGIAPWQDDFFTWAIGHLQQLGFSKAGNLMVWKSSFPIGRMIDPGFCWIFGSEYSLNIRDADGAPFYTDFASVYAGSVDPIYLSMECGSQEMADSLGLQLNEMVGYSSSTIGYPANMQPALAVSVDSGVTGALDAWLQFESRSVKPDYNPDPTWAIVPRTLP
;
A
#
# COMPACT_ATOMS: atom_id res chain seq x y z
N TRP A 1 -0.13 17.29 -97.42
CA TRP A 1 -0.06 16.84 -98.83
C TRP A 1 -1.19 15.84 -99.04
N LEU A 2 -1.93 15.90 -100.17
CA LEU A 2 -2.92 14.93 -100.73
C LEU A 2 -3.84 14.16 -99.73
N LEU A 3 -5.16 14.36 -99.72
CA LEU A 3 -6.16 13.75 -100.64
C LEU A 3 -6.22 12.21 -100.57
N ALA A 4 -7.35 11.53 -100.41
CA ALA A 4 -8.76 11.88 -100.08
C ALA A 4 -9.44 10.57 -99.53
N THR A 5 -10.75 10.26 -99.43
CA THR A 5 -12.12 10.76 -99.78
C THR A 5 -13.08 9.78 -99.03
N THR A 6 -14.35 9.98 -98.62
CA THR A 6 -15.42 11.02 -98.66
C THR A 6 -16.39 10.68 -97.46
N GLY A 7 -17.58 11.23 -97.17
CA GLY A 7 -18.46 12.22 -97.83
C GLY A 7 -19.96 11.84 -97.73
N CYS A 8 -20.58 12.03 -96.55
CA CYS A 8 -22.02 12.05 -96.21
C CYS A 8 -23.09 11.23 -96.99
N GLY A 9 -23.87 10.43 -96.25
CA GLY A 9 -25.27 10.82 -96.00
C GLY A 9 -26.41 9.83 -96.37
N SER A 10 -26.95 9.13 -95.37
CA SER A 10 -28.37 8.70 -95.33
C SER A 10 -28.78 8.23 -93.92
N THR A 11 -29.94 8.69 -93.43
CA THR A 11 -30.63 8.22 -92.22
C THR A 11 -32.08 7.87 -92.57
N PRO A 12 -32.86 7.20 -91.69
CA PRO A 12 -32.49 6.22 -90.66
C PRO A 12 -33.16 4.85 -90.91
N SER A 13 -32.89 3.88 -90.05
CA SER A 13 -33.82 2.77 -89.77
C SER A 13 -33.81 2.49 -88.27
N GLU A 14 -34.96 2.54 -87.63
CA GLU A 14 -35.11 2.21 -86.21
C GLU A 14 -34.88 0.70 -86.02
N SER A 15 -33.84 0.35 -85.28
CA SER A 15 -33.84 -0.86 -84.44
C SER A 15 -34.00 -0.37 -83.00
N ASP A 16 -35.22 -0.51 -82.50
CA ASP A 16 -35.53 -0.36 -81.09
C ASP A 16 -34.81 -1.49 -80.34
N ASP A 17 -33.70 -1.14 -79.68
CA ASP A 17 -32.89 -2.05 -78.87
C ASP A 17 -32.65 -1.36 -77.53
N THR A 18 -33.68 -1.40 -76.69
CA THR A 18 -33.58 -1.02 -75.29
C THR A 18 -32.67 -2.02 -74.59
N ALA A 19 -31.37 -1.72 -74.54
CA ALA A 19 -30.44 -2.41 -73.66
C ALA A 19 -31.04 -2.39 -72.23
N ILE A 20 -31.40 -3.57 -71.74
CA ILE A 20 -31.98 -3.71 -70.40
C ILE A 20 -30.80 -3.71 -69.44
N ASN A 21 -30.70 -2.64 -68.66
CA ASN A 21 -29.74 -2.49 -67.56
C ASN A 21 -29.65 -3.80 -66.76
N GLN A 22 -28.46 -4.37 -66.69
CA GLN A 22 -28.19 -5.55 -65.87
C GLN A 22 -27.76 -5.12 -64.47
N ALA A 23 -27.92 -5.99 -63.47
CA ALA A 23 -27.44 -5.67 -62.14
C ALA A 23 -25.91 -5.83 -62.07
N PRO A 24 -25.19 -4.98 -61.33
CA PRO A 24 -23.76 -5.17 -61.09
C PRO A 24 -23.50 -6.46 -60.30
N THR A 25 -22.28 -6.96 -60.36
CA THR A 25 -21.80 -8.09 -59.55
C THR A 25 -20.83 -7.59 -58.49
N ALA A 26 -21.08 -7.95 -57.24
CA ALA A 26 -20.21 -7.71 -56.09
C ALA A 26 -19.21 -8.87 -55.90
N ASP A 27 -18.08 -8.57 -55.25
CA ASP A 27 -17.08 -9.52 -54.75
C ASP A 27 -16.60 -8.96 -53.39
N ALA A 28 -16.91 -9.63 -52.28
CA ALA A 28 -16.58 -9.16 -50.93
C ALA A 28 -15.10 -9.36 -50.57
N GLY A 29 -14.33 -10.04 -51.42
CA GLY A 29 -12.93 -10.40 -51.17
C GLY A 29 -12.77 -11.68 -50.34
N PRO A 30 -11.52 -12.11 -50.11
CA PRO A 30 -11.21 -13.38 -49.43
C PRO A 30 -11.37 -13.28 -47.90
N ASP A 31 -11.73 -14.41 -47.28
CA ASP A 31 -11.87 -14.56 -45.83
C ASP A 31 -10.65 -14.06 -45.04
N ARG A 32 -10.92 -13.59 -43.82
CA ARG A 32 -9.96 -12.94 -42.93
C ARG A 32 -9.83 -13.67 -41.59
N ALA A 33 -8.68 -13.52 -40.97
CA ALA A 33 -8.46 -13.79 -39.55
C ALA A 33 -7.71 -12.61 -38.93
N ALA A 34 -7.98 -12.33 -37.66
CA ALA A 34 -7.35 -11.27 -36.86
C ALA A 34 -7.54 -11.54 -35.36
N LEU A 35 -6.84 -10.82 -34.51
CA LEU A 35 -7.10 -10.81 -33.07
C LEU A 35 -8.24 -9.84 -32.71
N VAL A 36 -8.92 -10.11 -31.59
CA VAL A 36 -9.83 -9.16 -30.94
C VAL A 36 -9.05 -7.88 -30.61
N GLY A 37 -9.58 -6.72 -31.00
CA GLY A 37 -8.89 -5.43 -30.91
C GLY A 37 -8.09 -5.00 -32.16
N GLU A 38 -7.79 -5.90 -33.12
CA GLU A 38 -7.08 -5.51 -34.35
C GLU A 38 -7.97 -4.80 -35.38
N THR A 39 -7.39 -3.84 -36.12
CA THR A 39 -8.10 -3.17 -37.22
C THR A 39 -8.08 -4.00 -38.50
N VAL A 40 -9.24 -4.55 -38.88
CA VAL A 40 -9.41 -5.36 -40.09
C VAL A 40 -9.96 -4.52 -41.23
N THR A 41 -9.29 -4.55 -42.38
CA THR A 41 -9.73 -3.91 -43.63
C THR A 41 -10.27 -4.94 -44.64
N PHE A 42 -11.45 -4.65 -45.18
CA PHE A 42 -12.02 -5.37 -46.32
C PHE A 42 -11.71 -4.62 -47.60
N GLN A 43 -11.65 -5.31 -48.74
CA GLN A 43 -11.41 -4.69 -50.03
C GLN A 43 -12.32 -5.33 -51.08
N GLY A 44 -13.38 -4.59 -51.44
CA GLY A 44 -14.38 -5.09 -52.36
C GLY A 44 -13.91 -5.06 -53.82
N GLY A 45 -14.31 -6.07 -54.58
CA GLY A 45 -14.41 -6.01 -56.02
C GLY A 45 -15.83 -5.65 -56.46
N ALA A 46 -15.94 -5.05 -57.63
CA ALA A 46 -17.22 -4.90 -58.32
C ALA A 46 -17.00 -4.91 -59.83
N SER A 47 -18.01 -5.36 -60.57
CA SER A 47 -18.05 -5.22 -62.02
C SER A 47 -19.47 -5.00 -62.51
N ASP A 48 -19.58 -4.20 -63.57
CA ASP A 48 -20.80 -4.04 -64.35
C ASP A 48 -20.47 -4.25 -65.84
N VAL A 49 -21.45 -4.75 -66.58
CA VAL A 49 -21.38 -5.12 -68.00
C VAL A 49 -21.85 -4.00 -68.92
N ASP A 50 -22.70 -3.10 -68.44
CA ASP A 50 -23.22 -1.97 -69.24
C ASP A 50 -22.30 -0.73 -69.14
N GLY A 51 -21.52 -0.63 -68.05
CA GLY A 51 -20.41 0.30 -67.83
C GLY A 51 -20.71 1.46 -66.87
N ASP A 52 -21.74 1.34 -66.03
CA ASP A 52 -22.28 2.45 -65.24
C ASP A 52 -21.52 2.71 -63.91
N PRO A 53 -21.64 3.91 -63.32
CA PRO A 53 -20.90 4.29 -62.11
C PRO A 53 -21.46 3.59 -60.86
N LEU A 54 -20.61 2.87 -60.14
CA LEU A 54 -21.03 2.02 -59.02
C LEU A 54 -20.87 2.68 -57.64
N THR A 55 -21.87 2.46 -56.78
CA THR A 55 -21.83 2.74 -55.33
C THR A 55 -21.77 1.44 -54.52
N TYR A 56 -21.21 1.52 -53.32
CA TYR A 56 -20.92 0.39 -52.44
C TYR A 56 -21.72 0.53 -51.15
N SER A 57 -22.10 -0.59 -50.54
CA SER A 57 -22.78 -0.63 -49.24
C SER A 57 -22.40 -1.92 -48.53
N TRP A 58 -21.71 -1.78 -47.40
CA TRP A 58 -21.29 -2.88 -46.55
C TRP A 58 -22.11 -2.94 -45.26
N ALA A 59 -22.34 -4.15 -44.76
CA ALA A 59 -22.94 -4.38 -43.47
C ALA A 59 -22.33 -5.60 -42.77
N ILE A 60 -22.29 -5.57 -41.44
CA ILE A 60 -22.11 -6.80 -40.66
C ILE A 60 -23.44 -7.55 -40.74
N VAL A 61 -23.45 -8.66 -41.48
CA VAL A 61 -24.58 -9.57 -41.64
C VAL A 61 -24.78 -10.39 -40.38
N ARG A 62 -23.67 -10.74 -39.70
CA ARG A 62 -23.65 -11.47 -38.43
C ARG A 62 -22.39 -11.17 -37.62
N SER A 63 -22.53 -11.15 -36.30
CA SER A 63 -21.44 -11.07 -35.31
C SER A 63 -21.59 -12.17 -34.24
N PRO A 64 -20.56 -12.38 -33.38
CA PRO A 64 -20.66 -13.19 -32.17
C PRO A 64 -21.70 -12.63 -31.17
N GLU A 65 -22.17 -13.46 -30.24
CA GLU A 65 -23.06 -13.02 -29.16
C GLU A 65 -22.30 -12.08 -28.20
N GLY A 66 -22.95 -11.00 -27.75
CA GLY A 66 -22.31 -9.94 -26.96
C GLY A 66 -21.53 -8.89 -27.78
N SER A 67 -21.27 -9.12 -29.07
CA SER A 67 -20.52 -8.19 -29.92
C SER A 67 -21.30 -6.91 -30.25
N SER A 68 -20.61 -5.77 -30.15
CA SER A 68 -21.04 -4.42 -30.46
C SER A 68 -20.33 -3.80 -31.69
N ALA A 69 -19.33 -4.49 -32.25
CA ALA A 69 -18.49 -4.02 -33.35
C ALA A 69 -19.27 -3.46 -34.54
N ALA A 70 -18.71 -2.44 -35.18
CA ALA A 70 -19.29 -1.73 -36.32
C ALA A 70 -18.27 -1.54 -37.46
N LEU A 71 -18.79 -1.42 -38.69
CA LEU A 71 -18.01 -1.04 -39.86
C LEU A 71 -17.92 0.48 -39.99
N ASN A 72 -16.71 0.99 -40.10
CA ASN A 72 -16.40 2.35 -40.52
C ASN A 72 -16.20 2.41 -42.04
N ASP A 73 -16.45 3.58 -42.62
CA ASP A 73 -16.31 3.85 -44.07
C ASP A 73 -17.10 2.85 -44.96
N ALA A 74 -18.26 2.41 -44.46
CA ALA A 74 -19.10 1.32 -44.99
C ALA A 74 -19.79 1.60 -46.35
N ASP A 75 -19.71 2.83 -46.88
CA ASP A 75 -20.17 3.19 -48.24
C ASP A 75 -19.00 3.25 -49.25
N THR A 76 -17.80 2.85 -48.85
CA THR A 76 -16.58 2.89 -49.67
C THR A 76 -16.15 1.51 -50.20
N LEU A 77 -15.12 1.50 -51.05
CA LEU A 77 -14.49 0.28 -51.58
C LEU A 77 -13.66 -0.49 -50.53
N VAL A 78 -13.25 0.19 -49.44
CA VAL A 78 -12.29 -0.33 -48.44
C VAL A 78 -12.76 0.08 -47.03
N PRO A 79 -13.84 -0.52 -46.51
CA PRO A 79 -14.28 -0.30 -45.13
C PRO A 79 -13.40 -1.07 -44.14
N TRP A 80 -13.56 -0.76 -42.86
CA TRP A 80 -12.82 -1.43 -41.79
C TRP A 80 -13.63 -1.57 -40.50
N MET A 81 -13.26 -2.53 -39.67
CA MET A 81 -13.82 -2.73 -38.33
C MET A 81 -12.73 -3.15 -37.35
N ILE A 82 -13.06 -3.14 -36.07
CA ILE A 82 -12.32 -3.84 -35.02
C ILE A 82 -13.27 -4.90 -34.45
N PRO A 83 -12.91 -6.20 -34.43
CA PRO A 83 -13.70 -7.20 -33.73
C PRO A 83 -13.48 -7.05 -32.23
N ASP A 84 -14.58 -7.03 -31.47
CA ASP A 84 -14.61 -6.82 -30.02
C ASP A 84 -14.88 -8.10 -29.21
N VAL A 85 -15.28 -9.19 -29.89
CA VAL A 85 -15.55 -10.51 -29.30
C VAL A 85 -14.97 -11.59 -30.20
N ALA A 86 -14.38 -12.65 -29.61
CA ALA A 86 -13.87 -13.78 -30.38
C ALA A 86 -15.01 -14.57 -31.05
N GLY A 87 -14.76 -15.07 -32.26
CA GLY A 87 -15.74 -15.81 -33.06
C GLY A 87 -15.80 -15.35 -34.51
N VAL A 88 -16.84 -15.76 -35.23
CA VAL A 88 -16.98 -15.49 -36.67
C VAL A 88 -17.95 -14.33 -36.91
N TYR A 89 -17.43 -13.29 -37.54
CA TYR A 89 -18.19 -12.21 -38.17
C TYR A 89 -18.44 -12.54 -39.64
N GLU A 90 -19.61 -12.19 -40.15
CA GLU A 90 -19.98 -12.29 -41.56
C GLU A 90 -20.25 -10.86 -42.07
N VAL A 91 -19.48 -10.41 -43.05
CA VAL A 91 -19.52 -9.04 -43.58
C VAL A 91 -19.94 -9.11 -45.05
N GLY A 92 -21.01 -8.40 -45.41
CA GLY A 92 -21.63 -8.49 -46.72
C GLY A 92 -21.57 -7.20 -47.52
N LEU A 93 -21.16 -7.30 -48.78
CA LEU A 93 -21.13 -6.21 -49.76
C LEU A 93 -22.32 -6.30 -50.71
N THR A 94 -23.01 -5.18 -50.89
CA THR A 94 -23.97 -4.94 -51.98
C THR A 94 -23.52 -3.74 -52.81
N VAL A 95 -23.63 -3.85 -54.14
CA VAL A 95 -23.21 -2.82 -55.10
C VAL A 95 -24.42 -2.33 -55.90
N SER A 96 -24.45 -1.06 -56.32
CA SER A 96 -25.53 -0.51 -57.16
C SER A 96 -25.02 0.42 -58.25
N ASP A 97 -25.68 0.41 -59.41
CA ASP A 97 -25.48 1.31 -60.55
C ASP A 97 -26.41 2.55 -60.52
N GLY A 98 -27.29 2.64 -59.50
CA GLY A 98 -28.32 3.69 -59.37
C GLY A 98 -29.69 3.34 -59.99
N GLN A 99 -29.85 2.17 -60.62
CA GLN A 99 -31.09 1.61 -61.16
C GLN A 99 -31.42 0.23 -60.56
N LEU A 100 -30.41 -0.61 -60.39
CA LEU A 100 -30.44 -1.96 -59.81
C LEU A 100 -29.38 -2.12 -58.73
N SER A 101 -29.46 -3.22 -57.99
CA SER A 101 -28.46 -3.65 -57.01
C SER A 101 -28.02 -5.08 -57.31
N SER A 102 -26.78 -5.39 -56.97
CA SER A 102 -26.27 -6.77 -56.95
C SER A 102 -27.06 -7.62 -55.95
N GLU A 103 -26.97 -8.95 -56.10
CA GLU A 103 -27.10 -9.83 -54.92
C GLU A 103 -25.98 -9.48 -53.92
N GLN A 104 -26.19 -9.76 -52.63
CA GLN A 104 -25.15 -9.56 -51.62
C GLN A 104 -24.12 -10.69 -51.71
N ASP A 105 -22.83 -10.34 -51.72
CA ASP A 105 -21.72 -11.28 -51.54
C ASP A 105 -21.14 -11.13 -50.12
N THR A 106 -20.63 -12.19 -49.51
CA THR A 106 -20.19 -12.20 -48.11
C THR A 106 -18.78 -12.75 -47.91
N VAL A 107 -18.04 -12.10 -47.01
CA VAL A 107 -16.71 -12.48 -46.54
C VAL A 107 -16.75 -12.76 -45.04
N THR A 108 -16.08 -13.81 -44.57
CA THR A 108 -15.98 -14.10 -43.13
C THR A 108 -14.72 -13.51 -42.52
N LEU A 109 -14.84 -13.02 -41.28
CA LEU A 109 -13.73 -12.65 -40.41
C LEU A 109 -13.79 -13.54 -39.18
N THR A 110 -12.77 -14.38 -38.97
CA THR A 110 -12.59 -15.13 -37.72
C THR A 110 -11.72 -14.33 -36.77
N ALA A 111 -12.29 -13.85 -35.68
CA ALA A 111 -11.57 -13.19 -34.59
C ALA A 111 -11.19 -14.20 -33.50
N THR A 112 -9.95 -14.17 -33.02
CA THR A 112 -9.48 -14.94 -31.85
C THR A 112 -8.89 -13.99 -30.80
N ARG A 113 -8.68 -14.45 -29.57
CA ARG A 113 -7.71 -13.79 -28.67
C ARG A 113 -6.34 -14.46 -28.83
N ASP A 114 -5.29 -13.79 -28.38
CA ASP A 114 -4.11 -14.50 -27.88
C ASP A 114 -4.47 -15.04 -26.48
N ASN A 115 -4.09 -16.28 -26.20
CA ASN A 115 -4.41 -16.97 -24.94
C ASN A 115 -3.29 -16.67 -23.94
N GLU A 116 -3.61 -16.03 -22.82
CA GLU A 116 -2.63 -15.81 -21.74
C GLU A 116 -2.26 -17.15 -21.04
N THR A 117 -1.31 -17.16 -20.11
CA THR A 117 -0.94 -18.40 -19.39
C THR A 117 -1.60 -18.42 -18.01
N PRO A 118 -2.28 -19.51 -17.63
CA PRO A 118 -3.00 -19.57 -16.37
C PRO A 118 -2.06 -19.70 -15.17
N VAL A 119 -2.58 -19.40 -13.99
CA VAL A 119 -1.87 -19.40 -12.71
C VAL A 119 -2.45 -20.50 -11.81
N ALA A 120 -1.57 -21.37 -11.29
CA ALA A 120 -1.89 -22.34 -10.26
C ALA A 120 -1.61 -21.75 -8.86
N ASP A 121 -2.39 -22.21 -7.89
CA ASP A 121 -2.17 -21.98 -6.46
C ASP A 121 -2.43 -23.31 -5.74
N ALA A 122 -1.39 -23.92 -5.20
CA ALA A 122 -1.43 -25.24 -4.56
C ALA A 122 -2.10 -25.22 -3.17
N GLY A 123 -2.49 -24.06 -2.68
CA GLY A 123 -2.92 -23.84 -1.30
C GLY A 123 -1.75 -23.77 -0.32
N PRO A 124 -2.02 -23.43 0.95
CA PRO A 124 -0.97 -23.32 1.97
C PRO A 124 -0.35 -24.68 2.32
N ASP A 125 0.88 -24.64 2.84
CA ASP A 125 1.53 -25.79 3.48
C ASP A 125 0.64 -26.38 4.58
N LEU A 126 0.63 -27.72 4.67
CA LEU A 126 -0.23 -28.48 5.59
C LEU A 126 0.61 -29.38 6.51
N THR A 127 0.02 -29.74 7.65
CA THR A 127 0.54 -30.79 8.53
C THR A 127 -0.52 -31.87 8.74
N ALA A 128 -0.09 -33.11 8.94
CA ALA A 128 -0.99 -34.24 9.21
C ALA A 128 -0.29 -35.34 10.00
N THR A 129 -1.08 -36.31 10.49
CA THR A 129 -0.56 -37.55 11.08
C THR A 129 -0.24 -38.57 9.99
N THR A 130 0.81 -39.37 10.17
CA THR A 130 1.16 -40.45 9.24
C THR A 130 0.05 -41.51 9.26
N GLY A 131 -0.55 -41.78 8.10
CA GLY A 131 -1.72 -42.64 7.92
C GLY A 131 -3.07 -41.90 7.88
N GLU A 132 -3.08 -40.59 8.05
CA GLU A 132 -4.25 -39.71 7.90
C GLU A 132 -4.50 -39.35 6.42
N THR A 133 -5.76 -39.21 6.01
CA THR A 133 -6.10 -38.81 4.63
C THR A 133 -6.39 -37.31 4.56
N VAL A 134 -5.44 -36.56 4.02
CA VAL A 134 -5.52 -35.11 3.81
C VAL A 134 -6.26 -34.83 2.51
N THR A 135 -7.14 -33.83 2.51
CA THR A 135 -7.71 -33.26 1.27
C THR A 135 -6.98 -31.96 0.98
N LEU A 136 -6.33 -31.86 -0.18
CA LEU A 136 -5.69 -30.62 -0.62
C LEU A 136 -6.78 -29.68 -1.18
N GLN A 137 -6.53 -28.38 -1.16
CA GLN A 137 -7.44 -27.36 -1.70
C GLN A 137 -6.62 -26.35 -2.49
N GLY A 138 -6.44 -26.63 -3.78
CA GLY A 138 -5.75 -25.73 -4.70
C GLY A 138 -6.75 -24.94 -5.53
N SER A 139 -6.33 -23.74 -5.95
CA SER A 139 -7.09 -22.89 -6.85
C SER A 139 -6.37 -22.71 -8.19
N GLY A 140 -7.06 -22.08 -9.13
CA GLY A 140 -6.54 -21.78 -10.45
C GLY A 140 -7.24 -20.56 -11.01
N TYR A 141 -6.46 -19.66 -11.60
CA TYR A 141 -6.95 -18.47 -12.27
C TYR A 141 -6.48 -18.43 -13.72
N ASP A 142 -7.40 -18.19 -14.64
CA ASP A 142 -7.10 -17.90 -16.03
C ASP A 142 -7.43 -16.43 -16.36
N PRO A 143 -6.51 -15.65 -16.96
CA PRO A 143 -6.76 -14.25 -17.30
C PRO A 143 -7.85 -14.04 -18.37
N ASP A 144 -7.97 -14.95 -19.33
CA ASP A 144 -8.97 -14.87 -20.40
C ASP A 144 -10.38 -15.30 -19.92
N GLY A 145 -10.42 -16.15 -18.90
CA GLY A 145 -11.59 -16.74 -18.28
C GLY A 145 -11.88 -18.17 -18.74
N ASP A 146 -10.92 -18.87 -19.37
CA ASP A 146 -11.10 -20.19 -19.96
C ASP A 146 -11.12 -21.34 -18.92
N PRO A 147 -11.76 -22.50 -19.24
CA PRO A 147 -12.09 -23.51 -18.23
C PRO A 147 -10.89 -24.40 -17.85
N LEU A 148 -10.30 -24.11 -16.69
CA LEU A 148 -9.14 -24.85 -16.18
C LEU A 148 -9.39 -26.32 -15.86
N SER A 149 -8.42 -27.14 -16.27
CA SER A 149 -8.17 -28.49 -15.77
C SER A 149 -7.02 -28.49 -14.77
N TYR A 150 -7.04 -29.40 -13.80
CA TYR A 150 -6.08 -29.47 -12.69
C TYR A 150 -5.19 -30.70 -12.85
N ALA A 151 -3.91 -30.58 -12.51
CA ALA A 151 -2.96 -31.70 -12.51
C ALA A 151 -2.00 -31.58 -11.32
N TRP A 152 -2.23 -32.42 -10.30
CA TRP A 152 -1.40 -32.52 -9.11
C TRP A 152 -0.35 -33.63 -9.23
N SER A 153 0.80 -33.44 -8.59
CA SER A 153 1.88 -34.43 -8.58
C SER A 153 2.67 -34.39 -7.27
N ILE A 154 3.13 -35.56 -6.80
CA ILE A 154 4.10 -35.63 -5.71
C ILE A 154 5.50 -35.41 -6.33
N VAL A 155 6.08 -34.24 -6.04
CA VAL A 155 7.41 -33.80 -6.52
C VAL A 155 8.52 -34.39 -5.66
N GLY A 156 8.28 -34.55 -4.36
CA GLY A 156 9.17 -35.19 -3.39
C GLY A 156 8.39 -35.87 -2.26
N ALA A 157 8.97 -36.90 -1.65
CA ALA A 157 8.38 -37.63 -0.53
C ALA A 157 9.48 -38.30 0.33
N PRO A 158 9.17 -38.72 1.57
CA PRO A 158 10.15 -39.34 2.47
C PRO A 158 10.73 -40.66 1.97
N ASP A 159 11.95 -40.98 2.41
CA ASP A 159 12.77 -42.09 1.91
C ASP A 159 12.14 -43.45 2.28
N GLY A 160 11.40 -44.05 1.33
CA GLY A 160 10.67 -45.31 1.50
C GLY A 160 9.14 -45.20 1.43
N SER A 161 8.60 -43.99 1.29
CA SER A 161 7.18 -43.71 1.01
C SER A 161 6.72 -44.38 -0.29
N VAL A 162 5.47 -44.85 -0.31
CA VAL A 162 4.73 -45.29 -1.50
C VAL A 162 3.35 -44.64 -1.59
N ALA A 163 3.14 -43.51 -0.91
CA ALA A 163 1.91 -42.72 -1.00
C ALA A 163 1.63 -42.24 -2.44
N ALA A 164 0.36 -41.96 -2.73
CA ALA A 164 -0.11 -41.43 -3.99
C ALA A 164 -1.28 -40.47 -3.77
N LEU A 165 -1.48 -39.55 -4.72
CA LEU A 165 -2.67 -38.71 -4.80
C LEU A 165 -3.83 -39.51 -5.42
N ASP A 166 -5.00 -39.45 -4.80
CA ASP A 166 -6.28 -39.84 -5.40
C ASP A 166 -7.03 -38.59 -5.90
N ALA A 167 -7.79 -38.74 -7.00
CA ALA A 167 -8.44 -37.63 -7.72
C ALA A 167 -7.48 -36.46 -8.10
N ALA A 168 -6.23 -36.79 -8.46
CA ALA A 168 -5.16 -35.84 -8.82
C ALA A 168 -5.45 -34.95 -10.06
N ASP A 169 -6.55 -35.20 -10.76
CA ASP A 169 -7.08 -34.43 -11.89
C ASP A 169 -8.21 -33.45 -11.50
N THR A 170 -8.35 -33.16 -10.20
CA THR A 170 -9.39 -32.28 -9.64
C THR A 170 -8.80 -31.15 -8.78
N ALA A 171 -9.58 -30.12 -8.46
CA ALA A 171 -9.15 -29.02 -7.58
C ALA A 171 -8.92 -29.46 -6.11
N SER A 172 -9.53 -30.57 -5.69
CA SER A 172 -9.49 -31.06 -4.30
C SER A 172 -9.10 -32.55 -4.23
N PRO A 173 -7.87 -32.93 -4.59
CA PRO A 173 -7.40 -34.30 -4.49
C PRO A 173 -7.20 -34.71 -3.03
N THR A 174 -6.96 -36.00 -2.79
CA THR A 174 -6.57 -36.48 -1.45
C THR A 174 -5.25 -37.22 -1.48
N ILE A 175 -4.51 -37.19 -0.36
CA ILE A 175 -3.28 -37.95 -0.15
C ILE A 175 -3.30 -38.57 1.25
N THR A 176 -2.77 -39.79 1.36
CA THR A 176 -2.54 -40.43 2.66
C THR A 176 -1.04 -40.67 2.83
N PRO A 177 -0.31 -39.81 3.58
CA PRO A 177 1.08 -40.06 3.94
C PRO A 177 1.26 -41.41 4.64
N ASP A 178 2.26 -42.18 4.25
CA ASP A 178 2.53 -43.53 4.75
C ASP A 178 3.88 -43.67 5.49
N VAL A 179 4.70 -42.62 5.46
CA VAL A 179 5.97 -42.46 6.18
C VAL A 179 6.04 -41.03 6.69
N SER A 180 6.63 -40.81 7.87
CA SER A 180 6.82 -39.47 8.43
C SER A 180 7.89 -38.65 7.70
N GLY A 181 7.73 -37.33 7.71
CA GLY A 181 8.53 -36.36 6.95
C GLY A 181 7.72 -35.64 5.87
N ASP A 182 8.42 -34.88 5.03
CA ASP A 182 7.81 -33.91 4.12
C ASP A 182 7.48 -34.50 2.74
N TYR A 183 6.27 -34.22 2.29
CA TYR A 183 5.76 -34.50 0.95
C TYR A 183 5.65 -33.16 0.20
N VAL A 184 6.50 -32.94 -0.81
CA VAL A 184 6.40 -31.76 -1.67
C VAL A 184 5.42 -32.10 -2.80
N ILE A 185 4.32 -31.37 -2.87
CA ILE A 185 3.22 -31.61 -3.80
C ILE A 185 3.07 -30.39 -4.69
N GLY A 186 3.12 -30.60 -6.01
CA GLY A 186 3.03 -29.54 -7.00
C GLY A 186 1.71 -29.58 -7.76
N LEU A 187 1.06 -28.42 -7.91
CA LEU A 187 -0.09 -28.21 -8.78
C LEU A 187 0.34 -27.51 -10.07
N THR A 188 -0.21 -27.97 -11.19
CA THR A 188 -0.31 -27.21 -12.44
C THR A 188 -1.78 -27.15 -12.88
N VAL A 189 -2.19 -26.04 -13.48
CA VAL A 189 -3.49 -25.91 -14.14
C VAL A 189 -3.29 -25.68 -15.64
N ASP A 190 -4.24 -26.14 -16.46
CA ASP A 190 -4.15 -26.08 -17.93
C ASP A 190 -5.52 -25.72 -18.52
N ASP A 191 -5.55 -24.68 -19.35
CA ASP A 191 -6.76 -24.10 -19.98
C ASP A 191 -7.18 -24.81 -21.29
N GLY A 192 -6.37 -25.76 -21.78
CA GLY A 192 -6.53 -26.44 -23.07
C GLY A 192 -5.60 -25.95 -24.20
N SER A 193 -4.87 -24.86 -23.97
CA SER A 193 -3.87 -24.22 -24.83
C SER A 193 -2.49 -24.11 -24.17
N ASN A 194 -2.46 -23.67 -22.91
CA ASN A 194 -1.29 -23.38 -22.08
C ASN A 194 -1.38 -24.10 -20.72
N THR A 195 -0.25 -24.58 -20.22
CA THR A 195 -0.09 -25.07 -18.86
C THR A 195 0.57 -23.99 -17.99
N SER A 196 0.10 -23.83 -16.75
CA SER A 196 0.68 -22.91 -15.77
C SER A 196 2.13 -23.24 -15.41
N ALA A 197 2.81 -22.30 -14.75
CA ALA A 197 3.92 -22.67 -13.87
C ALA A 197 3.44 -23.67 -12.80
N MET A 198 4.33 -24.57 -12.37
CA MET A 198 4.04 -25.45 -11.23
C MET A 198 4.21 -24.65 -9.94
N ASP A 199 3.11 -24.49 -9.20
CA ASP A 199 3.16 -24.04 -7.81
C ASP A 199 3.34 -25.27 -6.89
N ILE A 200 3.89 -25.07 -5.69
CA ILE A 200 4.25 -26.15 -4.76
C ILE A 200 3.82 -25.85 -3.33
N MET A 201 3.28 -26.87 -2.66
CA MET A 201 3.02 -26.87 -1.23
C MET A 201 3.69 -28.07 -0.55
N THR A 202 3.99 -27.94 0.73
CA THR A 202 4.57 -28.97 1.58
C THR A 202 3.50 -29.56 2.49
N LEU A 203 3.38 -30.89 2.51
CA LEU A 203 2.64 -31.64 3.51
C LEU A 203 3.61 -32.36 4.45
N THR A 204 3.77 -31.86 5.67
CA THR A 204 4.61 -32.49 6.70
C THR A 204 3.81 -33.54 7.48
N ALA A 205 4.17 -34.81 7.31
CA ALA A 205 3.55 -35.93 8.00
C ALA A 205 4.31 -36.29 9.30
N ASN A 206 3.63 -36.30 10.44
CA ASN A 206 4.21 -36.58 11.74
C ASN A 206 3.89 -38.02 12.22
N ASP A 207 4.79 -38.67 12.97
CA ASP A 207 4.57 -40.01 13.54
C ASP A 207 3.51 -40.02 14.67
N SER A 208 3.14 -38.84 15.18
CA SER A 208 2.08 -38.63 16.16
C SER A 208 1.55 -37.20 16.03
N ALA A 209 0.25 -37.02 16.19
CA ALA A 209 -0.35 -35.71 16.42
C ALA A 209 0.28 -35.02 17.66
N PRO A 210 0.13 -33.67 17.79
CA PRO A 210 0.35 -32.98 19.05
C PRO A 210 -0.39 -33.66 20.21
N ALA A 211 0.14 -33.51 21.42
CA ALA A 211 -0.59 -33.93 22.61
C ALA A 211 -1.66 -32.88 22.93
N ASN A 212 -2.90 -33.18 22.51
CA ASN A 212 -4.15 -32.51 22.85
C ASN A 212 -4.05 -31.79 24.21
N SER A 213 -4.22 -30.47 24.21
CA SER A 213 -4.37 -29.65 25.40
C SER A 213 -5.63 -30.05 26.18
N ALA A 214 -5.73 -29.75 27.47
CA ALA A 214 -7.02 -29.85 28.15
C ALA A 214 -7.75 -28.51 28.00
N PRO A 215 -9.06 -28.51 27.72
CA PRO A 215 -9.81 -27.26 27.56
C PRO A 215 -9.95 -26.53 28.89
N VAL A 216 -10.31 -25.25 28.83
CA VAL A 216 -10.51 -24.39 30.00
C VAL A 216 -12.01 -24.18 30.21
N ALA A 217 -12.50 -24.60 31.37
CA ALA A 217 -13.83 -24.25 31.85
C ALA A 217 -13.80 -22.86 32.47
N ASP A 218 -14.82 -22.07 32.14
CA ASP A 218 -15.23 -20.82 32.79
C ASP A 218 -16.74 -20.96 33.03
N ALA A 219 -17.15 -20.95 34.30
CA ALA A 219 -18.52 -21.11 34.76
C ALA A 219 -19.31 -19.78 34.83
N GLY A 220 -18.65 -18.64 34.54
CA GLY A 220 -19.19 -17.31 34.70
C GLY A 220 -19.30 -16.87 36.17
N ALA A 221 -19.52 -15.56 36.37
CA ALA A 221 -19.49 -14.93 37.68
C ALA A 221 -20.58 -15.42 38.65
N ASP A 222 -20.22 -15.40 39.95
CA ASP A 222 -21.11 -15.65 41.09
C ASP A 222 -22.40 -14.80 41.03
N GLN A 223 -23.54 -15.40 41.41
CA GLN A 223 -24.86 -14.79 41.22
C GLN A 223 -25.62 -14.60 42.53
N SER A 224 -26.16 -13.40 42.75
CA SER A 224 -27.06 -13.11 43.88
C SER A 224 -28.51 -12.99 43.40
N VAL A 225 -29.41 -13.84 43.94
CA VAL A 225 -30.81 -13.97 43.48
C VAL A 225 -31.82 -14.01 44.63
N SER A 226 -33.10 -13.78 44.33
CA SER A 226 -34.19 -14.01 45.30
C SER A 226 -34.61 -15.47 45.32
N THR A 227 -35.04 -15.96 46.49
CA THR A 227 -35.57 -17.30 46.65
C THR A 227 -36.86 -17.47 45.83
N GLY A 228 -36.82 -18.37 44.86
CA GLY A 228 -37.87 -18.60 43.85
C GLY A 228 -37.53 -18.11 42.45
N ASP A 229 -36.42 -17.40 42.25
CA ASP A 229 -35.96 -16.97 40.92
C ASP A 229 -35.44 -18.14 40.07
N THR A 230 -35.48 -17.96 38.75
CA THR A 230 -34.85 -18.87 37.79
C THR A 230 -33.47 -18.34 37.43
N VAL A 231 -32.47 -19.09 37.85
CA VAL A 231 -31.04 -18.83 37.66
C VAL A 231 -30.63 -19.33 36.27
N THR A 232 -29.74 -18.61 35.60
CA THR A 232 -29.12 -19.02 34.33
C THR A 232 -27.62 -18.91 34.48
N LEU A 233 -26.88 -20.01 34.35
CA LEU A 233 -25.42 -20.00 34.38
C LEU A 233 -24.87 -19.67 32.99
N ASP A 234 -23.59 -19.32 32.89
CA ASP A 234 -23.00 -18.93 31.61
C ASP A 234 -21.60 -19.50 31.41
N GLY A 235 -21.54 -20.62 30.67
CA GLY A 235 -20.30 -21.28 30.30
C GLY A 235 -19.68 -20.75 28.99
N SER A 236 -20.09 -19.58 28.50
CA SER A 236 -19.72 -19.10 27.16
C SER A 236 -18.29 -18.55 27.03
N GLY A 237 -17.62 -18.24 28.14
CA GLY A 237 -16.18 -17.91 28.16
C GLY A 237 -15.25 -19.13 28.14
N SER A 238 -15.80 -20.35 28.28
CA SER A 238 -15.02 -21.59 28.17
C SER A 238 -14.41 -21.73 26.77
N TYR A 239 -13.12 -22.03 26.69
CA TYR A 239 -12.38 -22.15 25.43
C TYR A 239 -11.44 -23.36 25.42
N ASP A 240 -11.04 -23.78 24.22
CA ASP A 240 -10.00 -24.80 24.04
C ASP A 240 -8.71 -24.16 23.49
N PRO A 241 -7.51 -24.47 24.04
CA PRO A 241 -6.25 -23.92 23.57
C PRO A 241 -5.83 -24.34 22.16
N ASP A 242 -6.26 -25.52 21.70
CA ASP A 242 -5.95 -26.06 20.36
C ASP A 242 -7.06 -25.68 19.34
N GLY A 243 -8.19 -25.16 19.82
CA GLY A 243 -9.32 -24.67 19.03
C GLY A 243 -10.48 -25.66 18.88
N ASP A 244 -10.48 -26.76 19.65
CA ASP A 244 -11.44 -27.85 19.49
C ASP A 244 -12.88 -27.54 19.98
N SER A 245 -13.83 -28.34 19.49
CA SER A 245 -15.27 -28.10 19.68
C SER A 245 -15.80 -28.59 21.03
N LEU A 246 -15.94 -27.66 21.99
CA LEU A 246 -16.38 -27.96 23.35
C LEU A 246 -17.79 -28.56 23.49
N THR A 247 -17.94 -29.34 24.55
CA THR A 247 -19.21 -29.79 25.14
C THR A 247 -19.20 -29.54 26.65
N TRP A 248 -20.33 -29.09 27.20
CA TRP A 248 -20.46 -28.67 28.61
C TRP A 248 -21.06 -29.79 29.46
N GLU A 249 -20.55 -29.99 30.68
CA GLU A 249 -21.11 -30.87 31.70
C GLU A 249 -21.22 -30.09 33.02
N TRP A 250 -22.44 -29.72 33.38
CA TRP A 250 -22.75 -29.01 34.62
C TRP A 250 -23.29 -29.93 35.71
N THR A 251 -22.72 -29.86 36.92
CA THR A 251 -23.27 -30.47 38.13
C THR A 251 -23.72 -29.41 39.15
N LEU A 252 -24.63 -29.80 40.04
CA LEU A 252 -25.06 -28.99 41.19
C LEU A 252 -24.55 -29.69 42.44
N ASP A 253 -23.33 -29.37 42.84
CA ASP A 253 -22.56 -30.13 43.82
C ASP A 253 -23.00 -29.89 45.26
N SER A 254 -23.58 -28.71 45.55
CA SER A 254 -24.27 -28.47 46.81
C SER A 254 -25.43 -27.48 46.67
N GLN A 255 -26.39 -27.58 47.58
CA GLN A 255 -27.61 -26.77 47.63
C GLN A 255 -28.12 -26.66 49.09
N PRO A 256 -28.94 -25.65 49.43
CA PRO A 256 -29.37 -25.40 50.81
C PRO A 256 -30.16 -26.55 51.45
N ALA A 257 -30.09 -26.64 52.78
CA ALA A 257 -30.64 -27.77 53.54
C ALA A 257 -32.19 -27.81 53.52
N GLY A 258 -32.74 -28.50 52.51
CA GLY A 258 -34.18 -28.60 52.25
C GLY A 258 -34.58 -28.23 50.82
N SER A 259 -33.63 -27.70 50.04
CA SER A 259 -33.78 -27.47 48.59
C SER A 259 -34.07 -28.77 47.83
N SER A 260 -34.80 -28.63 46.74
CA SER A 260 -35.08 -29.67 45.75
C SER A 260 -34.66 -29.28 44.32
N ALA A 261 -33.83 -28.24 44.19
CA ALA A 261 -33.30 -27.76 42.92
C ALA A 261 -32.57 -28.84 42.10
N THR A 262 -32.64 -28.70 40.78
CA THR A 262 -31.94 -29.52 39.77
C THR A 262 -31.67 -28.67 38.54
N LEU A 263 -30.50 -28.81 37.93
CA LEU A 263 -30.19 -28.17 36.65
C LEU A 263 -31.06 -28.73 35.51
N SER A 264 -31.42 -27.84 34.59
CA SER A 264 -32.12 -28.09 33.33
C SER A 264 -31.22 -27.69 32.18
N ALA A 265 -31.09 -28.56 31.17
CA ALA A 265 -30.12 -28.43 30.07
C ALA A 265 -28.65 -28.31 30.56
N ALA A 266 -28.30 -29.15 31.54
CA ALA A 266 -26.96 -29.24 32.15
C ALA A 266 -25.84 -29.65 31.17
N ASP A 267 -26.20 -30.03 29.94
CA ASP A 267 -25.36 -30.39 28.80
C ASP A 267 -25.22 -29.24 27.79
N THR A 268 -25.44 -27.98 28.21
CA THR A 268 -25.40 -26.79 27.35
C THR A 268 -24.64 -25.62 27.98
N VAL A 269 -24.28 -24.64 27.16
CA VAL A 269 -23.57 -23.40 27.57
C VAL A 269 -24.29 -22.67 28.71
N ASN A 270 -25.63 -22.57 28.64
CA ASN A 270 -26.45 -21.79 29.56
C ASN A 270 -27.53 -22.65 30.23
N PRO A 271 -27.17 -23.51 31.21
CA PRO A 271 -28.14 -24.29 31.97
C PRO A 271 -28.94 -23.39 32.91
N THR A 272 -30.07 -23.90 33.40
CA THR A 272 -30.95 -23.16 34.32
C THR A 272 -31.38 -24.00 35.52
N PHE A 273 -31.60 -23.36 36.67
CA PHE A 273 -32.30 -23.98 37.80
C PHE A 273 -33.17 -22.97 38.54
N VAL A 274 -34.00 -23.43 39.48
CA VAL A 274 -34.79 -22.55 40.36
C VAL A 274 -34.21 -22.61 41.77
N ALA A 275 -33.85 -21.46 42.32
CA ALA A 275 -33.31 -21.34 43.67
C ALA A 275 -34.46 -21.45 44.71
N ASP A 276 -34.90 -22.68 45.01
CA ASP A 276 -36.15 -22.96 45.71
C ASP A 276 -36.12 -22.76 47.25
N VAL A 277 -34.93 -22.58 47.83
CA VAL A 277 -34.66 -22.29 49.25
C VAL A 277 -33.51 -21.28 49.38
N ALA A 278 -33.58 -20.38 50.36
CA ALA A 278 -32.50 -19.43 50.66
C ALA A 278 -31.21 -20.12 51.16
N GLY A 279 -30.06 -19.58 50.75
CA GLY A 279 -28.72 -20.09 50.97
C GLY A 279 -27.97 -20.34 49.66
N ASP A 280 -26.77 -20.88 49.79
CA ASP A 280 -25.80 -21.00 48.71
C ASP A 280 -26.04 -22.30 47.89
N TYR A 281 -25.96 -22.18 46.58
CA TYR A 281 -25.89 -23.29 45.62
C TYR A 281 -24.53 -23.24 44.95
N VAL A 282 -23.84 -24.37 44.86
CA VAL A 282 -22.57 -24.46 44.12
C VAL A 282 -22.82 -25.30 42.88
N ALA A 283 -22.67 -24.69 41.71
CA ALA A 283 -22.67 -25.36 40.43
C ALA A 283 -21.24 -25.46 39.89
N THR A 284 -20.95 -26.57 39.23
CA THR A 284 -19.60 -26.91 38.76
C THR A 284 -19.68 -27.19 37.27
N LEU A 285 -18.79 -26.58 36.48
CA LEU A 285 -18.63 -26.85 35.05
C LEU A 285 -17.37 -27.68 34.80
N VAL A 286 -17.51 -28.71 33.96
CA VAL A 286 -16.41 -29.32 33.20
C VAL A 286 -16.75 -29.17 31.73
N VAL A 287 -15.78 -28.75 30.91
CA VAL A 287 -15.90 -28.82 29.44
C VAL A 287 -15.03 -29.93 28.88
N HIS A 288 -15.46 -30.52 27.77
CA HIS A 288 -14.78 -31.61 27.08
C HIS A 288 -14.68 -31.31 25.59
N ASP A 289 -13.49 -31.44 25.02
CA ASP A 289 -13.16 -31.24 23.60
C ASP A 289 -13.52 -32.47 22.72
N GLY A 290 -13.61 -33.66 23.33
CA GLY A 290 -13.81 -34.96 22.66
C GLY A 290 -12.73 -36.01 22.97
N ALA A 291 -11.59 -35.60 23.53
CA ALA A 291 -10.44 -36.43 23.90
C ALA A 291 -10.03 -36.29 25.39
N LEU A 292 -10.10 -35.08 25.94
CA LEU A 292 -9.81 -34.70 27.32
C LEU A 292 -10.99 -33.96 27.97
N SER A 293 -10.81 -33.64 29.25
CA SER A 293 -11.75 -32.89 30.08
C SER A 293 -10.98 -31.76 30.76
N SER A 294 -11.61 -30.61 30.94
CA SER A 294 -11.04 -29.49 31.68
C SER A 294 -10.77 -29.86 33.15
N THR A 295 -10.01 -29.01 33.84
CA THR A 295 -10.23 -28.87 35.29
C THR A 295 -11.65 -28.35 35.54
N ALA A 296 -12.27 -28.81 36.61
CA ALA A 296 -13.58 -28.31 37.00
C ALA A 296 -13.48 -26.88 37.52
N ASP A 297 -14.36 -26.01 37.03
CA ASP A 297 -14.56 -24.65 37.53
C ASP A 297 -15.92 -24.53 38.26
N THR A 298 -16.11 -23.54 39.12
CA THR A 298 -17.28 -23.47 40.02
C THR A 298 -17.85 -22.06 40.17
N VAL A 299 -19.17 -21.95 39.98
CA VAL A 299 -19.96 -20.74 40.24
C VAL A 299 -20.88 -20.93 41.45
N VAL A 300 -20.88 -19.96 42.36
CA VAL A 300 -21.74 -19.94 43.55
C VAL A 300 -22.93 -19.00 43.30
N VAL A 301 -24.12 -19.52 43.60
CA VAL A 301 -25.37 -18.78 43.47
C VAL A 301 -25.97 -18.62 44.86
N THR A 302 -25.95 -17.39 45.38
CA THR A 302 -26.46 -17.05 46.70
C THR A 302 -27.92 -16.62 46.61
N ALA A 303 -28.84 -17.45 47.10
CA ALA A 303 -30.27 -17.15 47.13
C ALA A 303 -30.68 -16.54 48.47
N THR A 304 -31.41 -15.43 48.46
CA THR A 304 -31.86 -14.77 49.70
C THR A 304 -33.39 -14.75 49.83
N ASP A 305 -33.90 -14.82 51.07
CA ASP A 305 -35.32 -14.59 51.36
C ASP A 305 -35.58 -13.07 51.32
N PRO A 306 -36.55 -12.55 50.55
CA PRO A 306 -36.81 -11.11 50.45
C PRO A 306 -37.44 -10.53 51.73
N VAL A 307 -36.59 -10.18 52.70
CA VAL A 307 -36.95 -9.64 54.01
C VAL A 307 -36.12 -8.40 54.32
N GLY A 308 -36.77 -7.23 54.36
CA GLY A 308 -36.10 -5.93 54.49
C GLY A 308 -35.15 -5.83 55.70
N GLY A 309 -33.87 -5.75 55.39
CA GLY A 309 -32.69 -5.60 56.24
C GLY A 309 -31.48 -5.36 55.32
N ASN A 310 -30.31 -5.09 55.88
CA ASN A 310 -29.10 -4.84 55.09
C ASN A 310 -28.70 -6.08 54.28
N THR A 311 -28.48 -5.92 52.98
CA THR A 311 -27.86 -6.94 52.13
C THR A 311 -26.35 -6.99 52.42
N ALA A 312 -25.62 -7.99 51.89
CA ALA A 312 -24.16 -7.94 51.86
C ALA A 312 -23.70 -7.43 50.49
N PRO A 313 -22.59 -6.69 50.42
CA PRO A 313 -22.03 -6.26 49.15
C PRO A 313 -21.43 -7.44 48.36
N VAL A 314 -21.26 -7.25 47.06
CA VAL A 314 -20.66 -8.20 46.13
C VAL A 314 -19.26 -7.72 45.76
N ALA A 315 -18.28 -8.62 45.90
CA ALA A 315 -16.94 -8.41 45.37
C ALA A 315 -16.88 -8.85 43.90
N ASP A 316 -16.08 -8.13 43.13
CA ASP A 316 -15.69 -8.39 41.74
C ASP A 316 -14.22 -7.98 41.66
N ALA A 317 -13.33 -8.93 41.36
CA ALA A 317 -11.87 -8.78 41.35
C ALA A 317 -11.28 -8.53 39.95
N GLY A 318 -12.13 -8.47 38.91
CA GLY A 318 -11.72 -8.39 37.51
C GLY A 318 -11.20 -9.73 36.92
N PRO A 319 -11.00 -9.79 35.60
CA PRO A 319 -10.66 -11.02 34.89
C PRO A 319 -9.22 -11.48 35.08
N ASP A 320 -9.01 -12.78 34.90
CA ASP A 320 -7.70 -13.44 34.85
C ASP A 320 -6.74 -12.80 33.84
N GLN A 321 -5.44 -12.76 34.17
CA GLN A 321 -4.44 -12.05 33.37
C GLN A 321 -3.24 -12.94 33.02
N SER A 322 -2.66 -12.73 31.84
CA SER A 322 -1.36 -13.29 31.45
C SER A 322 -0.34 -12.16 31.28
N VAL A 323 0.83 -12.28 31.90
CA VAL A 323 1.84 -11.20 32.00
C VAL A 323 3.26 -11.71 31.79
N ILE A 324 4.19 -10.81 31.43
CA ILE A 324 5.61 -11.16 31.39
C ILE A 324 6.18 -11.10 32.81
N THR A 325 7.04 -12.07 33.15
CA THR A 325 7.73 -12.12 34.44
C THR A 325 8.62 -10.89 34.63
N GLY A 326 8.31 -10.10 35.65
CA GLY A 326 8.89 -8.79 35.95
C GLY A 326 7.94 -7.60 35.75
N ASP A 327 6.78 -7.79 35.11
CA ASP A 327 5.79 -6.73 34.90
C ASP A 327 5.04 -6.35 36.17
N THR A 328 4.46 -5.13 36.15
CA THR A 328 3.52 -4.67 37.18
C THR A 328 2.10 -5.06 36.77
N VAL A 329 1.51 -5.94 37.55
CA VAL A 329 0.11 -6.38 37.45
C VAL A 329 -0.78 -5.31 38.09
N TYR A 330 -1.80 -4.86 37.36
CA TYR A 330 -2.83 -3.97 37.85
C TYR A 330 -4.12 -4.74 38.02
N LEU A 331 -4.80 -4.54 39.14
CA LEU A 331 -6.03 -5.23 39.50
C LEU A 331 -7.14 -4.18 39.61
N ASP A 332 -8.37 -4.52 39.23
CA ASP A 332 -9.50 -3.58 39.36
C ASP A 332 -10.70 -4.23 40.03
N GLY A 333 -11.11 -3.63 41.15
CA GLY A 333 -12.29 -4.02 41.91
C GLY A 333 -13.43 -3.00 41.82
N THR A 334 -13.41 -2.11 40.82
CA THR A 334 -14.46 -1.08 40.66
C THR A 334 -15.82 -1.62 40.20
N GLY A 335 -15.89 -2.87 39.70
CA GLY A 335 -17.15 -3.57 39.43
C GLY A 335 -17.91 -4.00 40.71
N SER A 336 -17.21 -4.07 41.85
CA SER A 336 -17.81 -4.42 43.15
C SER A 336 -18.94 -3.45 43.52
N TYR A 337 -20.09 -3.97 43.96
CA TYR A 337 -21.28 -3.17 44.25
C TYR A 337 -22.02 -3.58 45.52
N ASP A 338 -22.76 -2.64 46.11
CA ASP A 338 -23.69 -2.92 47.20
C ASP A 338 -25.16 -2.92 46.71
N PRO A 339 -25.97 -3.95 47.01
CA PRO A 339 -27.37 -4.01 46.58
C PRO A 339 -28.32 -2.97 47.20
N ASP A 340 -28.01 -2.42 48.39
CA ASP A 340 -28.79 -1.36 49.03
C ASP A 340 -28.25 0.05 48.68
N GLY A 341 -27.03 0.14 48.14
CA GLY A 341 -26.34 1.35 47.71
C GLY A 341 -25.46 2.00 48.78
N ASP A 342 -25.05 1.25 49.82
CA ASP A 342 -24.10 1.71 50.84
C ASP A 342 -22.65 1.81 50.27
N THR A 343 -21.75 2.43 51.03
CA THR A 343 -20.42 2.83 50.52
C THR A 343 -19.35 1.78 50.83
N LEU A 344 -18.83 1.15 49.78
CA LEU A 344 -17.80 0.10 49.89
C LEU A 344 -16.44 0.59 50.38
N SER A 345 -15.71 -0.34 50.98
CA SER A 345 -14.27 -0.31 51.19
C SER A 345 -13.65 -1.65 50.80
N TRP A 346 -12.50 -1.62 50.12
CA TRP A 346 -11.85 -2.80 49.54
C TRP A 346 -10.75 -3.34 50.46
N GLN A 347 -10.56 -4.67 50.46
CA GLN A 347 -9.44 -5.34 51.08
C GLN A 347 -8.94 -6.48 50.20
N TRP A 348 -7.73 -6.32 49.66
CA TRP A 348 -7.07 -7.29 48.80
C TRP A 348 -6.03 -8.12 49.56
N SER A 349 -5.80 -9.36 49.10
CA SER A 349 -4.74 -10.23 49.62
C SER A 349 -4.16 -11.15 48.55
N LEU A 350 -2.84 -11.31 48.53
CA LEU A 350 -2.15 -12.28 47.68
C LEU A 350 -2.20 -13.66 48.36
N VAL A 351 -2.97 -14.59 47.79
CA VAL A 351 -3.27 -15.91 48.38
C VAL A 351 -2.27 -16.95 47.92
N GLN A 352 -1.92 -16.92 46.64
CA GLN A 352 -0.92 -17.80 46.01
C GLN A 352 0.10 -16.97 45.24
N ALA A 353 1.35 -17.45 45.23
CA ALA A 353 2.44 -16.92 44.42
C ALA A 353 3.46 -18.05 44.15
N PRO A 354 4.29 -17.96 43.08
CA PRO A 354 5.28 -18.98 42.76
C PRO A 354 6.28 -19.26 43.90
N PRO A 355 6.75 -20.51 44.10
CA PRO A 355 7.62 -20.88 45.21
C PRO A 355 8.97 -20.13 45.25
N GLY A 356 9.04 -19.06 46.03
CA GLY A 356 10.21 -18.18 46.17
C GLY A 356 9.90 -16.70 45.96
N SER A 357 8.73 -16.39 45.39
CA SER A 357 8.24 -15.03 45.15
C SER A 357 8.29 -14.17 46.43
N GLN A 358 8.66 -12.92 46.25
CA GLN A 358 8.64 -11.85 47.24
C GLN A 358 7.57 -10.78 46.91
N ALA A 359 6.64 -11.09 46.01
CA ALA A 359 5.58 -10.17 45.57
C ALA A 359 4.70 -9.70 46.74
N THR A 360 4.33 -8.42 46.70
CA THR A 360 3.44 -7.78 47.67
C THR A 360 2.56 -6.76 46.97
N LEU A 361 1.27 -6.74 47.31
CA LEU A 361 0.32 -5.74 46.85
C LEU A 361 0.67 -4.35 47.41
N ASP A 362 0.87 -3.37 46.53
CA ASP A 362 0.78 -1.96 46.89
C ASP A 362 -0.69 -1.50 46.91
N GLN A 363 -0.99 -0.55 47.79
CA GLN A 363 -2.33 0.01 47.99
C GLN A 363 -3.46 -1.04 48.14
N ALA A 364 -3.21 -2.15 48.84
CA ALA A 364 -4.12 -3.29 49.01
C ALA A 364 -5.50 -3.00 49.70
N THR A 365 -5.86 -1.74 49.92
CA THR A 365 -7.23 -1.30 50.31
C THR A 365 -7.78 -0.22 49.36
N SER A 366 -7.22 -0.14 48.15
CA SER A 366 -7.72 0.62 47.01
C SER A 366 -8.76 -0.22 46.24
N ALA A 367 -9.63 0.44 45.49
CA ALA A 367 -10.43 -0.26 44.47
C ALA A 367 -9.51 -0.92 43.43
N SER A 368 -8.44 -0.23 43.04
CA SER A 368 -7.45 -0.71 42.08
C SER A 368 -6.05 -0.71 42.71
N PRO A 369 -5.53 -1.87 43.19
CA PRO A 369 -4.15 -2.05 43.67
C PRO A 369 -3.23 -2.60 42.57
N SER A 370 -1.96 -2.85 42.90
CA SER A 370 -1.01 -3.48 41.98
C SER A 370 0.07 -4.32 42.69
N PHE A 371 0.73 -5.22 41.98
CA PHE A 371 1.95 -5.91 42.44
C PHE A 371 2.91 -6.19 41.27
N VAL A 372 4.12 -6.66 41.55
CA VAL A 372 5.08 -7.09 40.51
C VAL A 372 5.10 -8.61 40.45
N ALA A 373 4.87 -9.18 39.26
CA ALA A 373 4.94 -10.61 38.99
C ALA A 373 6.41 -11.07 38.88
N ASP A 374 7.08 -11.17 40.02
CA ASP A 374 8.53 -11.34 40.16
C ASP A 374 9.14 -12.70 39.74
N LEU A 375 8.32 -13.72 39.43
CA LEU A 375 8.73 -15.07 38.99
C LEU A 375 7.69 -15.70 38.05
N ASP A 376 8.12 -16.60 37.18
CA ASP A 376 7.25 -17.46 36.38
C ASP A 376 6.29 -18.31 37.24
N GLY A 377 5.04 -18.43 36.81
CA GLY A 377 3.99 -19.25 37.40
C GLY A 377 2.70 -18.49 37.70
N SER A 378 1.75 -19.18 38.34
CA SER A 378 0.47 -18.60 38.77
C SER A 378 0.61 -17.88 40.12
N TYR A 379 0.08 -16.67 40.17
CA TYR A 379 -0.34 -15.95 41.37
C TYR A 379 -1.87 -16.02 41.47
N THR A 380 -2.41 -15.95 42.69
CA THR A 380 -3.87 -15.81 42.91
C THR A 380 -4.08 -14.69 43.91
N VAL A 381 -4.88 -13.69 43.52
CA VAL A 381 -5.16 -12.50 44.31
C VAL A 381 -6.64 -12.43 44.65
N ARG A 382 -6.95 -12.07 45.88
CA ARG A 382 -8.30 -12.14 46.45
C ARG A 382 -8.79 -10.77 46.88
N LEU A 383 -10.01 -10.41 46.49
CA LEU A 383 -10.76 -9.26 46.99
C LEU A 383 -11.80 -9.66 48.03
N VAL A 384 -12.03 -8.78 49.01
CA VAL A 384 -13.25 -8.69 49.84
C VAL A 384 -13.64 -7.22 49.92
N VAL A 385 -14.94 -6.92 49.91
CA VAL A 385 -15.48 -5.56 50.15
C VAL A 385 -16.35 -5.52 51.40
N ASP A 386 -16.40 -4.35 52.05
CA ASP A 386 -17.08 -4.09 53.33
C ASP A 386 -17.86 -2.78 53.23
N ASP A 387 -19.17 -2.80 53.49
CA ASP A 387 -20.10 -1.66 53.40
C ASP A 387 -20.14 -0.81 54.70
N GLY A 388 -19.39 -1.23 55.73
CA GLY A 388 -19.42 -0.65 57.08
C GLY A 388 -20.39 -1.32 58.06
N GLN A 389 -21.11 -2.35 57.62
CA GLN A 389 -22.08 -3.15 58.39
C GLN A 389 -21.79 -4.66 58.29
N THR A 390 -21.38 -5.16 57.12
CA THR A 390 -21.02 -6.55 56.82
C THR A 390 -19.99 -6.63 55.68
N GLN A 391 -19.33 -7.79 55.57
CA GLN A 391 -18.39 -8.09 54.50
C GLN A 391 -19.05 -8.96 53.42
N SER A 392 -18.56 -8.84 52.20
CA SER A 392 -18.92 -9.68 51.06
C SER A 392 -18.41 -11.12 51.23
N LEU A 393 -18.82 -12.00 50.30
CA LEU A 393 -17.97 -13.15 49.95
C LEU A 393 -16.68 -12.66 49.26
N HIS A 394 -15.70 -13.54 49.14
CA HIS A 394 -14.44 -13.19 48.47
C HIS A 394 -14.49 -13.58 47.00
N ASP A 395 -13.80 -12.81 46.18
CA ASP A 395 -13.57 -13.12 44.77
C ASP A 395 -12.06 -13.25 44.52
N ASP A 396 -11.66 -14.14 43.60
CA ASP A 396 -10.27 -14.55 43.36
C ASP A 396 -9.91 -14.47 41.87
N VAL A 397 -8.88 -13.68 41.54
CA VAL A 397 -8.32 -13.55 40.18
C VAL A 397 -6.94 -14.21 40.08
N SER A 398 -6.71 -14.97 39.01
CA SER A 398 -5.47 -15.67 38.70
C SER A 398 -4.60 -14.87 37.71
N ILE A 399 -3.31 -14.82 37.98
CA ILE A 399 -2.33 -14.11 37.15
C ILE A 399 -1.22 -15.07 36.75
N THR A 400 -1.12 -15.37 35.46
CA THR A 400 -0.11 -16.28 34.90
C THR A 400 1.08 -15.49 34.37
N ALA A 401 2.20 -15.55 35.09
CA ALA A 401 3.45 -14.93 34.69
C ALA A 401 4.34 -15.93 33.92
N THR A 402 4.93 -15.50 32.81
CA THR A 402 5.92 -16.31 32.07
C THR A 402 7.11 -15.48 31.61
N THR A 403 8.30 -16.08 31.52
CA THR A 403 9.40 -15.53 30.73
C THR A 403 9.24 -16.00 29.28
N PRO A 404 9.23 -15.08 28.29
CA PRO A 404 9.33 -15.45 26.89
C PRO A 404 10.58 -16.31 26.65
N PRO A 405 10.53 -17.30 25.73
CA PRO A 405 11.71 -18.06 25.36
C PRO A 405 12.80 -17.11 24.86
N PRO A 406 14.08 -17.34 25.21
CA PRO A 406 15.15 -16.43 24.82
C PRO A 406 15.23 -16.34 23.29
N PRO A 407 15.26 -15.12 22.70
CA PRO A 407 15.26 -14.95 21.25
C PRO A 407 16.47 -15.64 20.62
N PRO A 408 16.30 -16.27 19.43
CA PRO A 408 17.35 -17.09 18.82
C PRO A 408 18.60 -16.25 18.52
N GLN A 409 19.75 -16.75 18.95
CA GLN A 409 21.04 -16.05 18.86
C GLN A 409 21.82 -16.48 17.62
N GLY A 410 22.49 -15.54 16.96
CA GLY A 410 23.46 -15.83 15.90
C GLY A 410 22.87 -16.01 14.51
N GLY A 411 21.77 -15.29 14.20
CA GLY A 411 21.26 -15.17 12.84
C GLY A 411 22.25 -14.53 11.87
N ARG A 412 21.96 -14.63 10.57
CA ARG A 412 22.71 -13.98 9.49
C ARG A 412 22.49 -12.47 9.56
N VAL A 413 23.54 -11.73 9.92
CA VAL A 413 23.50 -10.25 9.96
C VAL A 413 23.25 -9.70 8.56
N ILE A 414 22.17 -8.93 8.43
CA ILE A 414 21.75 -8.30 7.18
C ILE A 414 22.23 -6.85 7.13
N THR A 415 21.92 -6.10 8.18
CA THR A 415 22.24 -4.68 8.27
C THR A 415 22.28 -4.21 9.73
N THR A 416 22.37 -2.91 9.97
CA THR A 416 22.46 -2.32 11.31
C THR A 416 21.59 -1.09 11.48
N VAL A 417 21.19 -0.84 12.73
CA VAL A 417 20.64 0.45 13.18
C VAL A 417 21.45 0.94 14.38
N THR A 418 21.57 2.25 14.54
CA THR A 418 22.18 2.85 15.74
C THR A 418 21.14 3.67 16.49
N LEU A 419 21.03 3.42 17.78
CA LEU A 419 20.15 4.11 18.70
C LEU A 419 20.93 5.24 19.37
N ASP A 420 20.48 6.47 19.21
CA ASP A 420 20.99 7.65 19.91
C ASP A 420 19.94 8.10 20.95
N PRO A 421 20.04 7.64 22.21
CA PRO A 421 19.05 7.89 23.25
C PRO A 421 19.27 9.22 23.99
N ALA A 422 18.18 9.96 24.22
CA ALA A 422 18.09 11.05 25.19
C ALA A 422 17.69 10.57 26.60
N THR A 423 17.26 9.32 26.74
CA THR A 423 16.74 8.71 27.97
C THR A 423 17.61 7.53 28.46
N THR A 424 17.36 7.06 29.68
CA THR A 424 18.04 5.88 30.28
C THR A 424 17.01 4.94 30.87
N GLY A 425 17.05 3.67 30.50
CA GLY A 425 16.09 2.64 30.90
C GLY A 425 15.84 1.64 29.78
N THR A 426 14.94 0.68 29.99
CA THR A 426 14.40 -0.13 28.88
C THR A 426 13.26 0.64 28.23
N VAL A 427 13.33 0.84 26.91
CA VAL A 427 12.34 1.63 26.15
C VAL A 427 11.97 0.91 24.85
N PRO A 428 10.74 1.10 24.35
CA PRO A 428 10.35 0.59 23.05
C PRO A 428 11.00 1.40 21.92
N ILE A 429 11.40 0.69 20.87
CA ILE A 429 11.72 1.25 19.56
C ILE A 429 10.81 0.59 18.52
N THR A 430 10.35 1.38 17.53
CA THR A 430 9.72 0.85 16.31
C THR A 430 10.21 1.64 15.10
N PHE A 431 10.56 0.95 14.03
CA PHE A 431 11.01 1.55 12.77
C PHE A 431 10.67 0.66 11.58
N GLY A 432 10.60 1.26 10.40
CA GLY A 432 10.48 0.53 9.14
C GLY A 432 11.87 0.17 8.59
N GLN A 433 11.99 -0.98 7.94
CA GLN A 433 13.23 -1.38 7.28
C GLN A 433 12.90 -2.04 5.93
N VAL A 434 13.55 -1.54 4.88
CA VAL A 434 13.60 -2.20 3.56
C VAL A 434 14.78 -3.16 3.47
N PHE A 435 14.64 -4.22 2.69
CA PHE A 435 15.69 -5.21 2.44
C PHE A 435 15.87 -5.44 0.94
N ALA A 436 17.07 -5.85 0.51
CA ALA A 436 17.31 -6.21 -0.89
C ALA A 436 16.65 -7.56 -1.25
N PRO A 437 16.35 -7.83 -2.53
CA PRO A 437 15.88 -9.15 -2.96
C PRO A 437 16.85 -10.26 -2.53
N GLY A 438 16.30 -11.30 -1.90
CA GLY A 438 17.03 -12.43 -1.34
C GLY A 438 17.79 -12.17 -0.03
N ASP A 439 17.77 -10.96 0.54
CA ASP A 439 18.47 -10.69 1.81
C ASP A 439 17.72 -11.27 3.03
N VAL A 440 16.40 -11.41 2.99
CA VAL A 440 15.58 -11.99 4.07
C VAL A 440 14.54 -12.89 3.45
N LEU A 441 14.60 -14.20 3.70
CA LEU A 441 13.68 -15.18 3.11
C LEU A 441 12.30 -15.16 3.82
N ALA A 442 11.27 -15.68 3.15
CA ALA A 442 9.90 -15.73 3.68
C ALA A 442 9.77 -16.50 5.01
N ASP A 443 10.65 -17.48 5.24
CA ASP A 443 10.71 -18.34 6.42
C ASP A 443 11.71 -17.86 7.49
N GLU A 444 12.47 -16.79 7.23
CA GLU A 444 13.39 -16.21 8.19
C GLU A 444 12.72 -15.17 9.10
N ILE A 445 12.82 -15.36 10.42
CA ILE A 445 12.43 -14.35 11.40
C ILE A 445 13.54 -13.31 11.60
N LEU A 446 13.13 -12.06 11.82
CA LEU A 446 14.03 -10.93 12.05
C LEU A 446 14.24 -10.68 13.54
N THR A 447 15.50 -10.62 13.96
CA THR A 447 15.93 -10.40 15.35
C THR A 447 16.90 -9.24 15.44
N LEU A 448 16.70 -8.34 16.41
CA LEU A 448 17.68 -7.33 16.78
C LEU A 448 18.66 -7.90 17.81
N GLN A 449 19.96 -7.76 17.56
CA GLN A 449 21.00 -8.22 18.47
C GLN A 449 22.12 -7.18 18.65
N THR A 450 22.84 -7.23 19.76
CA THR A 450 24.09 -6.47 19.94
C THR A 450 25.14 -6.91 18.91
N VAL A 451 25.97 -5.99 18.42
CA VAL A 451 27.04 -6.30 17.45
C VAL A 451 27.86 -7.53 17.87
N GLY A 452 27.91 -8.55 17.02
CA GLY A 452 28.57 -9.84 17.27
C GLY A 452 27.68 -10.93 17.89
N GLY A 453 26.40 -10.66 18.18
CA GLY A 453 25.41 -11.64 18.62
C GLY A 453 25.40 -12.01 20.11
N ASP A 454 26.22 -11.39 20.95
CA ASP A 454 26.35 -11.73 22.40
C ASP A 454 25.03 -11.56 23.20
N THR A 455 24.11 -10.70 22.76
CA THR A 455 22.75 -10.52 23.32
C THR A 455 21.76 -10.28 22.18
N ALA A 456 20.75 -11.13 22.05
CA ALA A 456 19.58 -10.89 21.21
C ALA A 456 18.43 -10.29 22.03
N TYR A 457 17.60 -9.45 21.41
CA TYR A 457 16.42 -8.82 22.02
C TYR A 457 15.14 -9.44 21.45
N SER A 458 14.10 -9.58 22.28
CA SER A 458 12.77 -9.92 21.81
C SER A 458 12.36 -8.92 20.73
N THR A 459 12.09 -9.43 19.54
CA THR A 459 11.85 -8.63 18.33
C THR A 459 10.54 -9.09 17.70
N GLN A 460 9.65 -8.14 17.44
CA GLN A 460 8.45 -8.31 16.63
C GLN A 460 8.75 -7.74 15.24
N ALA A 461 8.31 -8.43 14.19
CA ALA A 461 8.53 -8.06 12.81
C ALA A 461 7.21 -8.14 12.02
N ASP A 462 6.52 -7.00 11.90
CA ASP A 462 5.33 -6.86 11.09
C ASP A 462 5.75 -6.75 9.61
N ILE A 463 5.82 -7.88 8.90
CA ILE A 463 6.11 -7.91 7.47
C ILE A 463 4.99 -7.18 6.72
N ARG A 464 5.35 -6.28 5.79
CA ARG A 464 4.39 -5.45 5.04
C ARG A 464 4.34 -5.82 3.57
N VAL A 465 5.49 -6.03 2.95
CA VAL A 465 5.61 -6.27 1.51
C VAL A 465 6.68 -7.33 1.25
N HIS A 466 6.44 -8.24 0.31
CA HIS A 466 7.44 -9.14 -0.25
C HIS A 466 7.91 -8.70 -1.64
N HIS A 467 9.11 -9.13 -2.01
CA HIS A 467 9.64 -9.09 -3.37
C HIS A 467 9.06 -10.21 -4.22
N ASP A 468 9.20 -10.06 -5.53
CA ASP A 468 8.72 -10.98 -6.58
C ASP A 468 9.40 -12.38 -6.51
N ASP A 469 10.47 -12.53 -5.73
CA ASP A 469 11.15 -13.80 -5.41
C ASP A 469 10.72 -14.42 -4.07
N GLY A 470 9.71 -13.84 -3.41
CA GLY A 470 9.21 -14.24 -2.09
C GLY A 470 10.02 -13.72 -0.91
N SER A 471 11.15 -13.04 -1.11
CA SER A 471 11.92 -12.45 -0.01
C SER A 471 11.23 -11.22 0.60
N VAL A 472 11.46 -10.90 1.87
CA VAL A 472 10.86 -9.73 2.52
C VAL A 472 11.40 -8.45 1.86
N ARG A 473 10.51 -7.59 1.38
CA ARG A 473 10.84 -6.26 0.84
C ARG A 473 10.80 -5.18 1.91
N HIS A 474 9.78 -5.21 2.78
CA HIS A 474 9.60 -4.23 3.85
C HIS A 474 8.98 -4.88 5.09
N ALA A 475 9.52 -4.54 6.27
CA ALA A 475 8.97 -4.90 7.56
C ALA A 475 9.01 -3.72 8.53
N VAL A 476 8.14 -3.74 9.53
CA VAL A 476 8.18 -2.82 10.69
C VAL A 476 8.69 -3.61 11.89
N LEU A 477 9.85 -3.23 12.40
CA LEU A 477 10.54 -3.92 13.50
C LEU A 477 10.28 -3.19 14.82
N THR A 478 9.91 -3.95 15.85
CA THR A 478 9.66 -3.45 17.21
C THR A 478 10.41 -4.28 18.25
N ALA A 479 11.05 -3.61 19.22
CA ALA A 479 11.74 -4.25 20.33
C ALA A 479 11.76 -3.38 21.59
N LEU A 480 11.92 -4.01 22.75
CA LEU A 480 12.31 -3.34 24.00
C LEU A 480 13.84 -3.38 24.14
N VAL A 481 14.49 -2.22 24.20
CA VAL A 481 15.96 -2.12 24.27
C VAL A 481 16.42 -1.32 25.50
N PRO A 482 17.39 -1.80 26.28
CA PRO A 482 18.00 -1.04 27.36
C PRO A 482 18.98 0.01 26.80
N VAL A 483 18.68 1.28 27.03
CA VAL A 483 19.44 2.44 26.54
C VAL A 483 20.03 3.29 27.68
N THR A 484 20.99 4.16 27.37
CA THR A 484 21.61 5.09 28.34
C THR A 484 21.87 6.44 27.68
N ALA A 485 21.33 7.51 28.26
CA ALA A 485 21.27 8.84 27.67
C ALA A 485 22.65 9.36 27.24
N GLY A 486 22.77 9.75 25.97
CA GLY A 486 24.02 10.20 25.36
C GLY A 486 25.03 9.10 25.03
N GLN A 487 24.65 7.81 25.09
CA GLN A 487 25.48 6.69 24.66
C GLN A 487 24.86 5.97 23.45
N SER A 488 25.32 6.36 22.26
CA SER A 488 25.03 5.68 20.99
C SER A 488 25.27 4.17 21.08
N THR A 489 24.31 3.37 20.64
CA THR A 489 24.38 1.90 20.66
C THR A 489 23.94 1.32 19.32
N THR A 490 24.85 0.64 18.63
CA THR A 490 24.56 -0.04 17.35
C THR A 490 24.04 -1.45 17.60
N LEU A 491 22.95 -1.80 16.92
CA LEU A 491 22.37 -3.14 16.85
C LEU A 491 22.49 -3.70 15.43
N GLU A 492 22.66 -5.00 15.32
CA GLU A 492 22.53 -5.78 14.09
C GLU A 492 21.07 -6.18 13.91
N ILE A 493 20.57 -6.07 12.68
CA ILE A 493 19.36 -6.75 12.23
C ILE A 493 19.83 -8.07 11.62
N ALA A 494 19.42 -9.19 12.21
CA ALA A 494 19.77 -10.52 11.77
C ALA A 494 18.53 -11.32 11.36
N ALA A 495 18.66 -12.10 10.29
CA ALA A 495 17.64 -13.03 9.81
C ALA A 495 18.02 -14.48 10.16
N GLY A 496 17.05 -15.36 10.40
CA GLY A 496 17.32 -16.78 10.61
C GLY A 496 16.08 -17.61 10.92
N SER A 497 16.25 -18.94 10.99
CA SER A 497 15.17 -19.88 11.23
C SER A 497 14.55 -19.74 12.63
N GLY A 498 13.22 -19.65 12.69
CA GLY A 498 12.45 -19.72 13.92
C GLY A 498 10.96 -19.47 13.66
N THR A 499 10.12 -19.63 14.67
CA THR A 499 8.68 -19.38 14.58
C THR A 499 8.37 -18.02 15.22
N PRO A 500 7.64 -17.10 14.55
CA PRO A 500 7.10 -15.91 15.19
C PRO A 500 6.19 -16.30 16.37
N PRO A 501 6.18 -15.55 17.49
CA PRO A 501 5.17 -15.75 18.53
C PRO A 501 3.77 -15.41 18.00
N THR A 502 2.78 -16.23 18.34
CA THR A 502 1.38 -16.08 17.90
C THR A 502 0.54 -15.18 18.81
N ASP A 503 0.99 -14.93 20.03
CA ASP A 503 0.39 -13.98 20.97
C ASP A 503 0.50 -12.52 20.46
N SER A 504 -0.49 -11.70 20.80
CA SER A 504 -0.51 -10.28 20.47
C SER A 504 -1.12 -9.45 21.59
N VAL A 505 -0.69 -8.20 21.73
CA VAL A 505 -1.31 -7.25 22.67
C VAL A 505 -2.81 -7.16 22.40
N ALA A 506 -3.63 -7.49 23.40
CA ALA A 506 -5.09 -7.46 23.29
C ALA A 506 -5.63 -6.03 23.40
N LEU A 507 -6.83 -5.78 22.86
CA LEU A 507 -7.47 -4.46 22.98
C LEU A 507 -7.88 -4.16 24.43
N SER A 508 -8.23 -5.19 25.22
CA SER A 508 -8.45 -5.07 26.66
C SER A 508 -7.23 -4.45 27.37
N GLU A 509 -6.01 -4.96 27.15
CA GLU A 509 -4.78 -4.42 27.73
C GLU A 509 -4.58 -2.91 27.49
N LEU A 510 -5.07 -2.37 26.37
CA LEU A 510 -5.07 -0.94 26.05
C LEU A 510 -6.19 -0.20 26.80
N LEU A 511 -7.42 -0.73 26.83
CA LEU A 511 -8.56 -0.08 27.48
C LEU A 511 -8.41 -0.08 29.01
N ASP A 512 -8.04 -1.23 29.59
CA ASP A 512 -7.86 -1.47 31.02
C ASP A 512 -6.68 -0.68 31.60
N SER A 513 -5.75 -0.22 30.75
CA SER A 513 -4.69 0.73 31.13
C SER A 513 -5.21 2.12 31.52
N GLY A 514 -6.53 2.36 31.46
CA GLY A 514 -7.15 3.68 31.62
C GLY A 514 -6.89 4.59 30.41
N PHE A 515 -6.71 4.02 29.22
CA PHE A 515 -6.51 4.81 28.00
C PHE A 515 -7.68 5.74 27.72
N SER A 516 -7.37 6.96 27.33
CA SER A 516 -8.34 7.93 26.83
C SER A 516 -7.68 8.83 25.79
N THR A 517 -8.40 9.17 24.72
CA THR A 517 -8.03 10.28 23.84
C THR A 517 -9.28 10.88 23.23
N THR A 518 -9.50 12.16 23.51
CA THR A 518 -10.66 12.91 23.04
C THR A 518 -10.21 14.08 22.18
N LEU A 519 -10.73 14.15 20.95
CA LEU A 519 -10.61 15.27 20.03
C LEU A 519 -11.87 16.12 20.13
N SER A 520 -11.73 17.42 20.35
CA SER A 520 -12.84 18.36 20.49
C SER A 520 -12.66 19.56 19.56
N VAL A 521 -13.68 19.90 18.79
CA VAL A 521 -13.72 21.14 18.00
C VAL A 521 -14.98 21.94 18.31
N VAL A 522 -14.87 23.27 18.31
CA VAL A 522 -16.00 24.19 18.49
C VAL A 522 -16.23 24.97 17.21
N ILE A 523 -17.39 24.75 16.58
CA ILE A 523 -17.84 25.39 15.34
C ILE A 523 -19.11 26.18 15.66
N ASP A 524 -19.11 27.50 15.43
CA ASP A 524 -20.22 28.43 15.73
C ASP A 524 -20.82 28.31 17.16
N GLY A 525 -20.02 27.84 18.12
CA GLY A 525 -20.43 27.62 19.51
C GLY A 525 -21.07 26.25 19.80
N VAL A 526 -21.13 25.35 18.81
CA VAL A 526 -21.45 23.92 18.97
C VAL A 526 -20.13 23.15 19.15
N THR A 527 -20.03 22.39 20.24
CA THR A 527 -18.92 21.44 20.45
C THR A 527 -19.21 20.14 19.73
N TRP A 528 -18.24 19.65 18.97
CA TRP A 528 -18.24 18.35 18.31
C TRP A 528 -17.04 17.53 18.80
N THR A 529 -17.27 16.28 19.20
CA THR A 529 -16.26 15.43 19.85
C THR A 529 -16.12 14.07 19.19
N ALA A 530 -14.89 13.56 19.14
CA ALA A 530 -14.55 12.17 18.83
C ALA A 530 -13.70 11.61 19.97
N ASP A 531 -13.97 10.38 20.43
CA ASP A 531 -13.23 9.73 21.51
C ASP A 531 -12.73 8.34 21.08
N ALA A 532 -11.41 8.16 21.10
CA ALA A 532 -10.76 6.98 20.55
C ALA A 532 -11.03 5.70 21.37
N ALA A 533 -11.05 5.81 22.70
CA ALA A 533 -11.29 4.67 23.59
C ALA A 533 -12.73 4.17 23.48
N THR A 534 -13.69 5.09 23.49
CA THR A 534 -15.13 4.80 23.30
C THR A 534 -15.41 4.12 21.96
N GLU A 535 -14.75 4.57 20.89
CA GLU A 535 -14.93 3.99 19.56
C GLU A 535 -14.24 2.61 19.45
N LEU A 536 -13.01 2.44 19.93
CA LEU A 536 -12.31 1.15 19.93
C LEU A 536 -13.12 0.06 20.64
N ALA A 537 -13.69 0.35 21.81
CA ALA A 537 -14.52 -0.60 22.56
C ALA A 537 -15.87 -0.94 21.89
N GLY A 538 -16.29 -0.18 20.87
CA GLY A 538 -17.65 -0.25 20.29
C GLY A 538 -17.77 -0.95 18.95
N ARG A 539 -16.68 -1.49 18.37
CA ARG A 539 -16.64 -1.92 16.96
C ARG A 539 -15.57 -2.99 16.67
N PRO A 540 -15.58 -3.63 15.48
CA PRO A 540 -14.52 -4.56 15.08
C PRO A 540 -13.14 -3.91 15.06
N GLU A 541 -12.12 -4.67 15.46
CA GLU A 541 -10.73 -4.21 15.44
C GLU A 541 -10.18 -4.08 14.00
N GLU A 542 -9.55 -2.95 13.71
CA GLU A 542 -8.66 -2.78 12.56
C GLU A 542 -7.24 -2.55 13.09
N ARG A 543 -6.29 -3.42 12.73
CA ARG A 543 -4.89 -3.34 13.19
C ARG A 543 -3.96 -3.02 12.03
N TRP A 544 -3.15 -1.98 12.18
CA TRP A 544 -2.02 -1.70 11.28
C TRP A 544 -0.83 -2.61 11.61
N LEU A 545 -0.52 -2.77 12.90
CA LEU A 545 0.56 -3.61 13.43
C LEU A 545 0.01 -4.50 14.55
N SER A 546 0.49 -5.73 14.69
CA SER A 546 -0.01 -6.70 15.66
C SER A 546 1.02 -7.77 16.02
N GLY A 547 1.38 -7.87 17.29
CA GLY A 547 2.26 -8.92 17.80
C GLY A 547 2.50 -8.82 19.31
N PRO A 548 3.41 -9.64 19.87
CA PRO A 548 3.51 -9.90 21.31
C PRO A 548 4.12 -8.75 22.12
N LEU A 549 4.77 -7.79 21.45
CA LEU A 549 5.40 -6.63 22.08
C LEU A 549 4.60 -5.35 21.88
N MET A 550 3.80 -5.27 20.81
CA MET A 550 3.06 -4.07 20.41
C MET A 550 1.92 -4.38 19.44
N ALA A 551 0.82 -3.65 19.58
CA ALA A 551 -0.19 -3.52 18.54
C ALA A 551 -0.48 -2.04 18.24
N GLU A 552 -0.85 -1.72 16.99
CA GLU A 552 -1.33 -0.40 16.57
C GLU A 552 -2.69 -0.52 15.92
N TRP A 553 -3.74 -0.07 16.61
CA TRP A 553 -5.12 -0.04 16.12
C TRP A 553 -5.38 1.22 15.31
N LEU A 554 -6.11 1.06 14.20
CA LEU A 554 -6.68 2.15 13.41
C LEU A 554 -8.14 2.35 13.83
N VAL A 555 -8.53 3.59 14.08
CA VAL A 555 -9.89 3.93 14.51
C VAL A 555 -10.29 5.31 14.00
N ASP A 556 -11.20 5.34 13.02
CA ASP A 556 -11.78 6.58 12.48
C ASP A 556 -13.25 6.79 12.87
N THR A 557 -13.65 8.02 13.18
CA THR A 557 -15.04 8.33 13.56
C THR A 557 -15.43 9.75 13.14
N PRO A 558 -16.68 10.01 12.77
CA PRO A 558 -17.16 11.37 12.61
C PRO A 558 -17.23 12.06 13.97
N LEU A 559 -16.85 13.33 14.04
CA LEU A 559 -17.05 14.11 15.27
C LEU A 559 -18.55 14.30 15.52
N ARG A 560 -19.00 14.10 16.76
CA ARG A 560 -20.43 14.09 17.13
C ARG A 560 -20.81 15.27 18.01
N ASP A 561 -22.00 15.82 17.81
CA ASP A 561 -22.56 16.83 18.73
C ASP A 561 -23.11 16.19 20.02
N ALA A 562 -23.56 17.03 20.96
CA ALA A 562 -24.15 16.59 22.24
C ALA A 562 -25.51 15.87 22.11
N ALA A 563 -26.03 15.66 20.90
CA ALA A 563 -27.19 14.83 20.60
C ALA A 563 -26.83 13.57 19.78
N GLY A 564 -25.54 13.33 19.53
CA GLY A 564 -25.01 12.17 18.79
C GLY A 564 -24.97 12.34 17.27
N ASN A 565 -25.36 13.51 16.73
CA ASN A 565 -25.34 13.76 15.29
C ASN A 565 -23.89 13.84 14.80
N ALA A 566 -23.56 13.12 13.72
CA ALA A 566 -22.26 13.20 13.06
C ALA A 566 -22.10 14.51 12.28
N HIS A 567 -20.90 15.11 12.34
CA HIS A 567 -20.54 16.22 11.47
C HIS A 567 -20.39 15.72 10.01
N PRO A 568 -20.97 16.39 9.00
CA PRO A 568 -21.00 15.85 7.62
C PRO A 568 -19.61 15.66 7.01
N HIS A 569 -18.68 16.61 7.25
CA HIS A 569 -17.36 16.64 6.60
C HIS A 569 -16.17 16.25 7.47
N LEU A 570 -16.32 16.18 8.80
CA LEU A 570 -15.17 16.08 9.71
C LEU A 570 -15.03 14.68 10.29
N GLN A 571 -13.99 13.97 9.84
CA GLN A 571 -13.64 12.63 10.29
C GLN A 571 -12.35 12.68 11.12
N ALA A 572 -12.40 12.25 12.37
CA ALA A 572 -11.21 11.93 13.14
C ALA A 572 -10.65 10.60 12.65
N ARG A 573 -9.33 10.46 12.56
CA ARG A 573 -8.64 9.15 12.51
C ARG A 573 -7.59 9.12 13.59
N PHE A 574 -7.57 8.05 14.39
CA PHE A 574 -6.50 7.79 15.34
C PHE A 574 -5.76 6.53 14.93
N ALA A 575 -4.43 6.54 15.06
CA ALA A 575 -3.66 5.32 15.20
C ALA A 575 -3.18 5.26 16.65
N VAL A 576 -3.66 4.28 17.42
CA VAL A 576 -3.36 4.09 18.84
C VAL A 576 -2.43 2.89 18.97
N ARG A 577 -1.22 3.11 19.48
CA ARG A 577 -0.18 2.09 19.59
C ARG A 577 0.22 1.88 21.04
N THR A 578 0.04 0.66 21.52
CA THR A 578 0.43 0.22 22.87
C THR A 578 1.55 -0.79 22.76
N TYR A 579 2.58 -0.62 23.58
CA TYR A 579 3.63 -1.62 23.78
C TYR A 579 3.38 -2.32 25.11
N ARG A 580 3.78 -3.59 25.25
CA ARG A 580 3.99 -4.18 26.59
C ARG A 580 5.36 -3.72 27.12
N PRO A 581 5.49 -3.27 28.39
CA PRO A 581 4.42 -2.98 29.34
C PRO A 581 3.63 -1.71 28.97
N THR A 582 2.31 -1.75 29.23
CA THR A 582 1.28 -0.82 28.71
C THR A 582 1.41 0.66 29.11
N GLN A 583 2.40 1.03 29.92
CA GLN A 583 2.74 2.43 30.21
C GLN A 583 3.09 3.24 28.94
N PHE A 584 3.60 2.59 27.89
CA PHE A 584 3.97 3.22 26.63
C PHE A 584 2.79 3.16 25.65
N ILE A 585 2.05 4.27 25.56
CA ILE A 585 0.98 4.44 24.56
C ILE A 585 1.27 5.68 23.73
N ARG A 586 1.31 5.51 22.41
CA ARG A 586 1.45 6.54 21.39
C ARG A 586 0.10 6.73 20.69
N VAL A 587 -0.30 7.97 20.43
CA VAL A 587 -1.49 8.28 19.65
C VAL A 587 -1.15 9.25 18.52
N SER A 588 -1.35 8.82 17.28
CA SER A 588 -1.37 9.70 16.12
C SER A 588 -2.80 10.18 15.89
N VAL A 589 -3.08 11.44 16.20
CA VAL A 589 -4.39 12.09 15.94
C VAL A 589 -4.35 12.74 14.56
N VAL A 590 -5.31 12.40 13.71
CA VAL A 590 -5.57 13.03 12.42
C VAL A 590 -7.01 13.57 12.42
N LEU A 591 -7.21 14.75 11.84
CA LEU A 591 -8.55 15.24 11.49
C LEU A 591 -8.59 15.57 10.01
N GLU A 592 -9.66 15.15 9.35
CA GLU A 592 -9.83 15.22 7.90
C GLU A 592 -11.08 16.04 7.53
N ASN A 593 -11.00 16.80 6.44
CA ASN A 593 -12.10 17.56 5.83
C ASN A 593 -12.18 17.19 4.34
N ASN A 594 -12.27 15.88 4.03
CA ASN A 594 -11.78 15.30 2.77
C ASN A 594 -12.72 14.30 2.06
N TRP A 595 -13.97 14.18 2.49
CA TRP A 595 -14.96 13.32 1.81
C TRP A 595 -15.27 13.84 0.40
N ALA A 596 -14.80 13.11 -0.61
CA ALA A 596 -14.70 13.59 -1.98
C ALA A 596 -16.05 13.87 -2.69
N TYR A 597 -17.11 13.18 -2.24
CA TYR A 597 -18.46 13.27 -2.80
C TYR A 597 -19.52 13.76 -1.79
N GLU A 598 -19.11 14.26 -0.62
CA GLU A 598 -20.05 14.90 0.32
C GLU A 598 -20.48 16.28 -0.24
N PRO A 599 -21.78 16.60 -0.34
CA PRO A 599 -22.26 17.87 -0.91
C PRO A 599 -21.80 19.11 -0.12
N ASP A 600 -21.73 20.26 -0.81
CA ASP A 600 -21.36 21.58 -0.24
C ASP A 600 -19.96 21.66 0.45
N PRO A 601 -18.89 20.99 -0.06
CA PRO A 601 -17.57 21.00 0.58
C PRO A 601 -17.01 22.41 0.71
N SER A 602 -16.39 22.71 1.86
CA SER A 602 -15.81 24.03 2.16
C SER A 602 -14.76 23.99 3.28
N ASN A 603 -13.99 25.08 3.40
CA ASN A 603 -13.09 25.37 4.51
C ASN A 603 -13.90 25.53 5.81
N ILE A 604 -13.46 24.88 6.89
CA ILE A 604 -14.12 24.95 8.19
C ILE A 604 -13.20 25.67 9.18
N THR A 605 -13.74 26.60 9.97
CA THR A 605 -12.99 27.30 11.02
C THR A 605 -13.48 26.86 12.39
N TYR A 606 -12.56 26.44 13.28
CA TYR A 606 -12.90 25.99 14.63
C TYR A 606 -11.84 26.33 15.69
N ASP A 607 -12.28 26.36 16.94
CA ASP A 607 -11.37 26.22 18.08
C ASP A 607 -11.17 24.72 18.37
N LEU A 608 -9.93 24.29 18.54
CA LEU A 608 -9.50 22.90 18.71
C LEU A 608 -8.92 22.67 20.12
N ASP A 609 -9.28 21.55 20.75
CA ASP A 609 -8.61 20.97 21.93
C ASP A 609 -8.45 19.45 21.75
N ILE A 610 -7.34 18.91 22.22
CA ILE A 610 -7.02 17.48 22.21
C ILE A 610 -6.58 17.09 23.60
N SER A 611 -7.24 16.08 24.18
CA SER A 611 -6.88 15.46 25.46
C SER A 611 -6.35 14.04 25.24
N VAL A 612 -5.23 13.69 25.84
CA VAL A 612 -4.58 12.36 25.74
C VAL A 612 -4.19 11.89 27.15
N CYS A 613 -4.72 10.72 27.54
CA CYS A 613 -4.63 10.13 28.88
C CYS A 613 -4.91 11.16 29.98
N GLY A 614 -6.14 11.70 29.99
CA GLY A 614 -6.63 12.64 31.00
C GLY A 614 -6.03 14.05 31.00
N ARG A 615 -5.24 14.45 29.99
CA ARG A 615 -4.53 15.74 29.93
C ARG A 615 -4.74 16.42 28.58
N SER A 616 -5.19 17.68 28.56
CA SER A 616 -5.10 18.51 27.34
C SER A 616 -3.64 18.65 26.92
N THR A 617 -3.30 18.15 25.74
CA THR A 617 -1.94 18.14 25.16
C THR A 617 -1.75 19.19 24.07
N TYR A 618 -2.84 19.60 23.41
CA TYR A 618 -2.79 20.54 22.30
C TYR A 618 -4.10 21.31 22.16
N SER A 619 -4.02 22.62 21.95
CA SER A 619 -5.18 23.44 21.60
C SER A 619 -4.79 24.60 20.68
N ARG A 620 -5.70 25.01 19.80
CA ARG A 620 -5.50 26.11 18.84
C ARG A 620 -6.83 26.77 18.51
N THR A 621 -6.91 28.09 18.64
CA THR A 621 -8.14 28.84 18.36
C THR A 621 -8.21 29.35 16.92
N ALA A 622 -9.43 29.46 16.39
CA ALA A 622 -9.76 29.94 15.04
C ALA A 622 -8.89 29.32 13.92
N MET A 623 -8.63 28.02 14.00
CA MET A 623 -7.88 27.30 12.96
C MET A 623 -8.76 27.08 11.73
N VAL A 624 -8.28 27.50 10.57
CA VAL A 624 -8.93 27.24 9.28
C VAL A 624 -8.41 25.90 8.73
N HIS A 625 -9.31 24.93 8.60
CA HIS A 625 -9.04 23.62 8.00
C HIS A 625 -9.56 23.63 6.56
N TYR A 626 -8.64 23.55 5.60
CA TYR A 626 -8.97 23.58 4.17
C TYR A 626 -9.81 22.37 3.75
N HIS A 627 -10.69 22.56 2.76
CA HIS A 627 -11.39 21.44 2.12
C HIS A 627 -10.40 20.50 1.39
N HIS A 628 -10.72 19.21 1.31
CA HIS A 628 -9.85 18.16 0.75
C HIS A 628 -8.44 18.10 1.35
N ALA A 629 -8.31 18.48 2.62
CA ALA A 629 -7.07 18.46 3.36
C ALA A 629 -7.23 17.74 4.72
N ARG A 630 -6.11 17.29 5.27
CA ARG A 630 -6.00 16.62 6.58
C ARG A 630 -4.82 17.19 7.36
N TRP A 631 -4.81 17.00 8.67
CA TRP A 631 -3.63 17.34 9.48
C TRP A 631 -3.41 16.32 10.58
N ARG A 632 -2.17 16.26 11.06
CA ARG A 632 -1.71 15.30 12.06
C ARG A 632 -1.09 15.98 13.28
N LYS A 633 -1.25 15.40 14.46
CA LYS A 633 -0.34 15.56 15.62
C LYS A 633 -0.12 14.19 16.27
N VAL A 634 1.09 13.93 16.78
CA VAL A 634 1.44 12.71 17.51
C VAL A 634 1.66 13.04 18.99
N PHE A 635 1.17 12.18 19.87
CA PHE A 635 1.23 12.32 21.33
C PHE A 635 1.63 11.00 22.02
N TRP A 636 2.02 11.10 23.28
CA TRP A 636 2.28 9.96 24.16
C TRP A 636 1.53 10.11 25.49
N CYS A 637 1.07 8.99 26.08
CA CYS A 637 0.53 8.96 27.43
C CYS A 637 1.64 9.03 28.49
N SER A 638 2.73 8.29 28.27
CA SER A 638 4.01 8.48 28.95
C SER A 638 4.71 9.78 28.51
N ALA A 639 5.95 9.99 28.97
CA ALA A 639 6.89 10.75 28.17
C ALA A 639 7.25 9.96 26.89
N GLU A 640 7.61 10.64 25.81
CA GLU A 640 8.15 9.98 24.61
C GLU A 640 9.44 9.21 24.96
N PRO A 641 9.65 7.98 24.42
CA PRO A 641 10.87 7.20 24.65
C PRO A 641 12.20 7.93 24.40
N GLY A 642 12.20 8.92 23.49
CA GLY A 642 13.35 9.80 23.27
C GLY A 642 14.58 9.06 22.75
N VAL A 643 14.43 8.28 21.67
CA VAL A 643 15.52 7.58 20.98
C VAL A 643 15.49 7.93 19.50
N GLU A 644 16.55 8.56 18.99
CA GLU A 644 16.73 8.68 17.54
C GLU A 644 17.23 7.35 16.98
N ILE A 645 16.59 6.86 15.91
CA ILE A 645 16.96 5.64 15.19
C ILE A 645 17.68 6.05 13.91
N LYS A 646 18.93 5.59 13.77
CA LYS A 646 19.83 5.91 12.66
C LYS A 646 20.05 4.66 11.83
N HIS A 647 19.58 4.68 10.60
CA HIS A 647 19.66 3.52 9.71
C HIS A 647 21.05 3.43 9.08
N ASN A 648 21.46 2.22 8.72
CA ASN A 648 22.63 2.03 7.87
C ASN A 648 22.37 2.61 6.47
N VAL A 649 22.79 3.86 6.29
CA VAL A 649 22.61 4.63 5.04
C VAL A 649 23.22 3.90 3.84
N ALA A 650 24.37 3.23 4.01
CA ALA A 650 24.97 2.46 2.93
C ALA A 650 24.05 1.32 2.48
N TYR A 651 23.47 0.56 3.42
CA TYR A 651 22.53 -0.52 3.12
C TYR A 651 21.21 -0.02 2.53
N LEU A 652 20.62 1.07 3.07
CA LEU A 652 19.42 1.68 2.50
C LEU A 652 19.66 2.07 1.04
N LEU A 653 20.80 2.68 0.74
CA LEU A 653 21.20 3.02 -0.63
C LEU A 653 21.43 1.75 -1.46
N ASP A 654 22.18 0.76 -0.98
CA ASP A 654 22.50 -0.49 -1.71
C ASP A 654 21.25 -1.31 -2.07
N SER A 655 20.22 -1.31 -1.22
CA SER A 655 18.98 -2.11 -1.38
C SER A 655 18.17 -1.87 -2.67
N GLY A 656 18.47 -0.79 -3.41
CA GLY A 656 17.71 -0.39 -4.61
C GLY A 656 16.49 0.49 -4.31
N ALA A 657 15.91 0.37 -3.09
CA ALA A 657 14.69 1.05 -2.67
C ALA A 657 14.73 2.59 -2.77
N ILE A 658 15.92 3.20 -2.71
CA ILE A 658 16.14 4.64 -2.87
C ILE A 658 17.34 4.92 -3.80
N ALA A 659 17.38 6.12 -4.37
CA ALA A 659 18.42 6.55 -5.29
C ALA A 659 19.83 6.56 -4.65
N ASN A 660 20.84 6.08 -5.39
CA ASN A 660 22.20 5.93 -4.88
C ASN A 660 22.97 7.27 -4.80
N TYR A 661 22.74 8.03 -3.74
CA TYR A 661 23.46 9.25 -3.40
C TYR A 661 24.94 8.99 -3.04
N ASP A 662 25.81 9.96 -3.34
CA ASP A 662 27.24 9.91 -3.05
C ASP A 662 27.52 9.87 -1.54
N ARG A 663 27.96 8.70 -1.08
CA ARG A 663 28.26 8.37 0.33
C ARG A 663 29.55 9.01 0.85
N THR A 664 30.30 9.72 0.01
CA THR A 664 31.51 10.44 0.41
C THR A 664 31.22 11.88 0.87
N LEU A 665 30.00 12.37 0.63
CA LEU A 665 29.56 13.70 1.06
C LEU A 665 29.32 13.75 2.57
N VAL A 666 29.69 14.87 3.18
CA VAL A 666 29.47 15.15 4.61
C VAL A 666 28.70 16.45 4.72
N ILE A 667 27.45 16.36 5.19
CA ILE A 667 26.58 17.53 5.38
C ILE A 667 27.25 18.48 6.39
N PRO A 668 27.57 19.75 6.02
CA PRO A 668 28.30 20.64 6.91
C PRO A 668 27.53 20.96 8.18
N GLU A 669 28.22 21.06 9.31
CA GLU A 669 27.65 21.52 10.60
C GLU A 669 26.93 22.87 10.46
N THR A 670 27.48 23.79 9.64
CA THR A 670 26.82 25.06 9.32
C THR A 670 25.48 24.90 8.62
N THR A 671 25.29 23.83 7.88
CA THR A 671 24.07 23.49 7.12
C THR A 671 23.03 22.76 7.99
N LEU A 672 23.48 21.95 8.96
CA LEU A 672 22.61 21.34 9.97
C LEU A 672 22.04 22.43 10.90
N VAL A 673 22.89 23.34 11.37
CA VAL A 673 22.48 24.54 12.13
C VAL A 673 21.58 25.47 11.29
N GLU A 674 21.80 25.58 9.98
CA GLU A 674 20.90 26.32 9.07
C GLU A 674 19.50 25.71 9.04
N MET A 675 19.37 24.38 8.96
CA MET A 675 18.08 23.68 8.94
C MET A 675 17.32 23.85 10.25
N GLU A 676 17.99 23.66 11.39
CA GLU A 676 17.45 23.89 12.73
C GLU A 676 16.88 25.32 12.88
N ASN A 677 17.68 26.33 12.50
CA ASN A 677 17.27 27.74 12.60
C ASN A 677 16.15 28.09 11.61
N ASN A 678 16.17 27.56 10.39
CA ASN A 678 15.10 27.80 9.42
C ASN A 678 13.77 27.20 9.90
N TRP A 679 13.78 25.97 10.42
CA TRP A 679 12.60 25.30 10.96
C TRP A 679 11.99 26.05 12.15
N ALA A 680 12.84 26.52 13.07
CA ALA A 680 12.40 27.30 14.25
C ALA A 680 11.85 28.71 13.93
N ASN A 681 11.84 29.14 12.67
CA ASN A 681 11.39 30.47 12.23
C ASN A 681 10.26 30.44 11.17
N ILE A 682 9.65 29.28 10.90
CA ILE A 682 8.48 29.13 10.02
C ILE A 682 7.25 28.64 10.80
N ASP A 683 6.06 28.69 10.17
CA ASP A 683 4.89 28.00 10.71
C ASP A 683 5.03 26.49 10.47
N THR A 684 4.82 25.71 11.52
CA THR A 684 4.95 24.25 11.58
C THR A 684 3.74 23.59 12.23
N GLU A 685 2.69 24.37 12.53
CA GLU A 685 1.42 23.88 13.06
C GLU A 685 0.52 23.33 11.93
N PRO A 686 -0.52 22.53 12.23
CA PRO A 686 -1.50 22.03 11.27
C PRO A 686 -1.96 23.06 10.22
N MET A 687 -2.23 22.60 9.00
CA MET A 687 -2.58 23.46 7.86
C MET A 687 -1.46 24.42 7.39
N SER A 688 -0.23 24.30 7.92
CA SER A 688 1.00 24.82 7.29
C SER A 688 1.67 23.75 6.41
N ILE A 689 2.78 24.06 5.73
CA ILE A 689 3.44 23.15 4.75
C ILE A 689 4.95 22.98 4.96
N GLY A 690 5.48 23.37 6.13
CA GLY A 690 6.90 23.20 6.47
C GLY A 690 7.83 23.86 5.44
N LEU A 691 8.79 23.09 4.92
CA LEU A 691 9.80 23.58 3.97
C LEU A 691 9.35 23.63 2.49
N ALA A 692 8.12 23.21 2.16
CA ALA A 692 7.65 23.13 0.77
C ALA A 692 7.20 24.49 0.18
N GLN A 693 7.19 24.62 -1.16
CA GLN A 693 6.79 25.86 -1.81
C GLN A 693 5.28 25.89 -2.12
N ALA A 694 4.53 26.73 -1.40
CA ALA A 694 3.08 26.94 -1.52
C ALA A 694 2.53 27.00 -2.96
N TYR A 695 3.23 27.66 -3.89
CA TYR A 695 2.89 27.66 -5.31
C TYR A 695 3.82 26.70 -6.07
N MET A 696 3.42 25.42 -6.19
CA MET A 696 4.26 24.41 -6.84
C MET A 696 4.58 24.75 -8.30
N ARG A 697 3.71 25.49 -9.00
CA ARG A 697 3.92 25.97 -10.39
C ARG A 697 5.06 26.99 -10.58
N GLY A 698 5.79 27.36 -9.53
CA GLY A 698 6.88 28.36 -9.61
C GLY A 698 8.15 27.82 -10.29
N ALA A 699 8.58 28.50 -11.36
CA ALA A 699 9.79 28.13 -12.11
C ALA A 699 11.10 28.43 -11.35
N GLY A 700 12.15 27.66 -11.67
CA GLY A 700 13.49 27.76 -11.08
C GLY A 700 13.95 26.44 -10.44
N GLY A 701 15.22 26.34 -10.07
CA GLY A 701 15.70 25.27 -9.18
C GLY A 701 15.36 25.58 -7.73
N ARG A 702 14.86 24.60 -6.98
CA ARG A 702 14.20 24.79 -5.67
C ARG A 702 14.60 23.69 -4.68
N PRO A 703 14.48 23.89 -3.35
CA PRO A 703 14.80 22.85 -2.36
C PRO A 703 13.84 21.65 -2.36
N ASP A 704 12.63 21.85 -2.87
CA ASP A 704 11.51 20.90 -2.85
C ASP A 704 11.39 20.06 -4.14
N ILE A 705 12.25 20.27 -5.14
CA ILE A 705 12.28 19.48 -6.38
C ILE A 705 13.58 18.68 -6.46
N GLY A 706 13.42 17.38 -6.65
CA GLY A 706 14.47 16.42 -6.98
C GLY A 706 13.90 15.00 -6.99
N PRO A 707 14.75 13.99 -7.21
CA PRO A 707 14.47 12.59 -6.88
C PRO A 707 13.78 12.47 -5.50
N SER A 708 14.46 12.94 -4.45
CA SER A 708 13.87 13.36 -3.16
C SER A 708 14.28 14.80 -2.83
N PRO A 709 13.48 15.58 -2.08
CA PRO A 709 13.79 16.95 -1.66
C PRO A 709 15.07 17.10 -0.83
N ARG A 710 15.68 18.29 -0.89
CA ARG A 710 16.93 18.63 -0.23
C ARG A 710 16.96 18.27 1.26
N TRP A 711 15.87 18.53 1.99
CA TRP A 711 15.80 18.27 3.43
C TRP A 711 15.85 16.77 3.74
N LEU A 712 15.19 15.93 2.94
CA LEU A 712 15.22 14.48 3.06
C LEU A 712 16.60 13.92 2.73
N VAL A 713 17.26 14.39 1.66
CA VAL A 713 18.62 13.94 1.30
C VAL A 713 19.67 14.42 2.31
N ARG A 714 19.55 15.64 2.84
CA ARG A 714 20.40 16.14 3.94
C ARG A 714 20.22 15.32 5.22
N TRP A 715 18.99 14.90 5.57
CA TRP A 715 18.79 13.97 6.68
C TRP A 715 19.38 12.59 6.37
N LEU A 716 19.07 12.00 5.22
CA LEU A 716 19.54 10.68 4.79
C LEU A 716 21.06 10.53 4.96
N LEU A 717 21.84 11.48 4.41
CA LEU A 717 23.30 11.43 4.44
C LEU A 717 23.96 11.89 5.76
N SER A 718 23.19 12.46 6.71
CA SER A 718 23.73 12.86 8.02
C SER A 718 23.29 11.96 9.17
N GLN A 719 22.08 11.41 9.12
CA GLN A 719 21.36 10.81 10.25
C GLN A 719 21.44 11.71 11.51
N ASP A 720 21.28 13.03 11.33
CA ASP A 720 21.30 14.05 12.40
C ASP A 720 19.88 14.55 12.69
N GLU A 721 19.50 14.55 13.97
CA GLU A 721 18.18 14.98 14.47
C GLU A 721 17.75 16.37 13.96
N ARG A 722 18.70 17.31 13.81
CA ARG A 722 18.44 18.68 13.33
C ARG A 722 18.07 18.74 11.86
N ALA A 723 18.45 17.71 11.08
CA ALA A 723 17.95 17.49 9.73
C ALA A 723 16.68 16.62 9.73
N ARG A 724 16.55 15.68 10.68
CA ARG A 724 15.37 14.81 10.84
C ARG A 724 14.10 15.60 11.14
N ILE A 725 14.13 16.46 12.15
CA ILE A 725 12.99 17.26 12.62
C ILE A 725 12.30 18.02 11.47
N PRO A 726 12.99 18.86 10.67
CA PRO A 726 12.35 19.55 9.54
C PRO A 726 11.95 18.62 8.39
N ALA A 727 12.65 17.50 8.18
CA ALA A 727 12.31 16.57 7.11
C ALA A 727 10.99 15.83 7.40
N PHE A 728 10.88 15.20 8.57
CA PHE A 728 9.67 14.51 8.99
C PHE A 728 8.54 15.47 9.35
N GLY A 729 8.85 16.65 9.93
CA GLY A 729 7.86 17.70 10.15
C GLY A 729 7.27 18.25 8.84
N THR A 730 8.03 18.29 7.74
CA THR A 730 7.46 18.64 6.42
C THR A 730 6.64 17.49 5.83
N ALA A 731 6.92 16.23 6.20
CA ALA A 731 6.12 15.06 5.83
C ALA A 731 4.78 14.99 6.59
N ASP A 732 4.77 15.25 7.90
CA ASP A 732 3.53 15.35 8.69
C ASP A 732 2.59 16.47 8.19
N LEU A 733 3.16 17.51 7.56
CA LEU A 733 2.45 18.64 6.96
C LEU A 733 2.06 18.45 5.48
N ALA A 734 2.32 17.27 4.89
CA ALA A 734 1.86 16.93 3.54
C ALA A 734 0.32 16.88 3.44
N GLY A 735 -0.37 16.57 4.54
CA GLY A 735 -1.84 16.54 4.61
C GLY A 735 -2.50 17.91 4.34
N SER A 736 -1.77 19.01 4.54
CA SER A 736 -2.28 20.38 4.43
C SER A 736 -2.62 20.82 2.99
N TRP A 737 -2.24 20.04 1.99
CA TRP A 737 -2.55 20.30 0.59
C TRP A 737 -3.99 19.84 0.28
N PRO A 738 -4.82 20.63 -0.43
CA PRO A 738 -6.20 20.27 -0.77
C PRO A 738 -6.24 19.29 -1.96
N ILE A 739 -5.67 18.09 -1.75
CA ILE A 739 -5.50 17.01 -2.73
C ILE A 739 -6.04 15.66 -2.23
N HIS A 740 -6.54 15.62 -1.00
CA HIS A 740 -7.05 14.44 -0.33
C HIS A 740 -8.51 14.25 -0.72
N TYR A 741 -8.76 13.37 -1.67
CA TYR A 741 -10.10 12.93 -2.06
C TYR A 741 -10.31 11.53 -1.52
N ARG A 742 -10.97 11.39 -0.37
CA ARG A 742 -11.28 10.10 0.25
C ARG A 742 -12.70 9.68 -0.10
N ASP A 743 -12.88 8.43 -0.51
CA ASP A 743 -14.20 7.83 -0.66
C ASP A 743 -14.73 7.40 0.71
N LYS A 744 -16.01 7.71 0.95
CA LYS A 744 -16.73 7.46 2.20
C LYS A 744 -17.23 6.02 2.32
N ASN A 745 -17.32 5.29 1.20
CA ASN A 745 -17.79 3.90 1.15
C ASN A 745 -16.67 2.91 1.47
N THR A 746 -15.47 3.15 0.92
CA THR A 746 -14.27 2.32 1.12
C THR A 746 -13.38 2.78 2.28
N GLY A 747 -13.47 4.06 2.68
CA GLY A 747 -12.54 4.68 3.62
C GLY A 747 -11.16 4.99 3.02
N LEU A 748 -10.95 4.73 1.73
CA LEU A 748 -9.66 4.84 1.03
C LEU A 748 -9.58 6.11 0.16
N PRO A 749 -8.40 6.51 -0.32
CA PRO A 749 -8.29 7.46 -1.43
C PRO A 749 -9.16 7.01 -2.62
N VAL A 750 -9.89 7.95 -3.23
CA VAL A 750 -10.72 7.72 -4.42
C VAL A 750 -9.90 7.02 -5.50
N SER A 751 -10.40 5.90 -6.02
CA SER A 751 -9.74 5.16 -7.10
C SER A 751 -10.33 5.52 -8.47
N LEU A 752 -9.50 5.46 -9.50
CA LEU A 752 -9.94 5.53 -10.89
C LEU A 752 -10.60 4.24 -11.38
N ALA A 753 -10.60 3.15 -10.60
CA ALA A 753 -11.33 1.92 -10.95
C ALA A 753 -12.83 2.07 -10.62
N ASP A 754 -13.15 2.67 -9.46
CA ASP A 754 -14.53 2.95 -9.04
C ASP A 754 -15.10 4.18 -9.76
N TYR A 755 -14.23 5.15 -10.08
CA TYR A 755 -14.59 6.42 -10.70
C TYR A 755 -13.76 6.70 -11.98
N PRO A 756 -13.98 5.96 -13.09
CA PRO A 756 -13.23 6.10 -14.35
C PRO A 756 -13.35 7.47 -15.03
N ARG A 757 -14.44 8.21 -14.78
CA ARG A 757 -14.81 9.49 -15.41
C ARG A 757 -14.63 10.72 -14.51
N MET A 758 -14.31 10.55 -13.23
CA MET A 758 -13.97 11.68 -12.33
C MET A 758 -12.86 12.57 -12.89
N THR A 759 -12.76 13.85 -12.50
CA THR A 759 -11.61 14.69 -12.86
C THR A 759 -11.48 15.96 -12.02
N LEU A 760 -10.25 16.45 -11.88
CA LEU A 760 -9.94 17.80 -11.39
C LEU A 760 -9.85 18.84 -12.52
N LEU A 761 -9.91 18.43 -13.79
CA LEU A 761 -9.68 19.28 -14.97
C LEU A 761 -10.78 19.11 -16.03
N GLY A 762 -11.19 20.21 -16.67
CA GLY A 762 -12.18 20.18 -17.75
C GLY A 762 -13.55 20.71 -17.32
N ARG A 763 -14.61 19.95 -17.57
CA ARG A 763 -16.01 20.33 -17.30
C ARG A 763 -16.80 19.16 -16.73
N HIS A 764 -17.84 19.45 -15.95
CA HIS A 764 -18.81 18.45 -15.46
C HIS A 764 -19.38 17.54 -16.57
N GLY A 765 -19.51 18.04 -17.82
CA GLY A 765 -19.95 17.22 -18.96
C GLY A 765 -18.99 16.09 -19.34
N ASP A 766 -17.70 16.22 -19.02
CA ASP A 766 -16.65 15.25 -19.33
C ASP A 766 -16.65 14.06 -18.34
N THR A 767 -17.41 14.18 -17.24
CA THR A 767 -17.51 13.18 -16.15
C THR A 767 -18.72 12.25 -16.27
N PHE A 768 -19.48 12.34 -17.36
CA PHE A 768 -20.63 11.46 -17.58
C PHE A 768 -20.17 10.02 -17.81
N ASN A 769 -20.69 9.11 -16.99
CA ASN A 769 -20.51 7.68 -17.14
C ASN A 769 -21.77 7.09 -17.83
N PRO A 770 -21.66 6.59 -19.07
CA PRO A 770 -22.80 6.02 -19.80
C PRO A 770 -23.24 4.65 -19.26
N ASP A 771 -22.37 3.99 -18.49
CA ASP A 771 -22.52 2.62 -18.00
C ASP A 771 -23.32 2.61 -16.68
N THR A 772 -23.13 3.63 -15.84
CA THR A 772 -24.00 3.92 -14.67
C THR A 772 -25.17 4.86 -15.00
N GLY A 773 -24.99 5.75 -15.98
CA GLY A 773 -25.93 6.83 -16.30
C GLY A 773 -25.78 8.08 -15.43
N GLU A 774 -24.73 8.16 -14.59
CA GLU A 774 -24.51 9.23 -13.63
C GLU A 774 -23.30 10.12 -13.98
N TYR A 775 -22.99 11.10 -13.14
CA TYR A 775 -21.85 12.01 -13.30
C TYR A 775 -20.89 11.86 -12.13
N GLU A 776 -19.62 11.58 -12.42
CA GLU A 776 -18.57 11.38 -11.42
C GLU A 776 -17.81 12.67 -11.06
N ALA A 777 -18.41 13.83 -11.32
CA ALA A 777 -17.87 15.12 -10.90
C ALA A 777 -17.86 15.22 -9.37
N PHE A 778 -16.75 15.71 -8.80
CA PHE A 778 -16.74 16.15 -7.41
C PHE A 778 -17.73 17.33 -7.23
N PRO A 779 -18.39 17.46 -6.06
CA PRO A 779 -19.35 18.54 -5.82
C PRO A 779 -18.76 19.95 -5.96
N ASP A 780 -19.56 20.89 -6.46
CA ASP A 780 -19.22 22.32 -6.44
C ASP A 780 -19.02 22.81 -5.00
N CYS A 781 -18.08 23.75 -4.80
CA CYS A 781 -17.79 24.32 -3.47
C CYS A 781 -19.02 25.00 -2.84
N GLY A 782 -19.38 24.60 -1.61
CA GLY A 782 -20.54 25.13 -0.88
C GLY A 782 -20.32 26.49 -0.21
N GLY A 783 -19.07 26.96 -0.08
CA GLY A 783 -18.72 28.13 0.72
C GLY A 783 -17.40 28.78 0.32
N ASP A 784 -16.50 28.96 1.30
CA ASP A 784 -15.10 29.31 1.03
C ASP A 784 -14.32 28.03 0.74
N CYS A 785 -13.66 27.96 -0.41
CA CYS A 785 -12.67 26.92 -0.74
C CYS A 785 -11.32 27.55 -1.13
N THR A 786 -11.03 28.76 -0.64
CA THR A 786 -9.75 29.41 -0.92
C THR A 786 -8.62 28.76 -0.12
N THR A 787 -7.55 28.42 -0.81
CA THR A 787 -6.33 27.84 -0.26
C THR A 787 -5.14 28.73 -0.61
N PRO A 788 -4.14 28.88 0.28
CA PRO A 788 -2.86 29.49 -0.07
C PRO A 788 -1.98 28.57 -0.96
N TYR A 789 -2.40 27.32 -1.19
CA TYR A 789 -1.58 26.27 -1.78
C TYR A 789 -2.06 25.87 -3.19
N THR A 790 -1.13 25.73 -4.14
CA THR A 790 -1.38 25.25 -5.50
C THR A 790 -0.47 24.06 -5.79
N ALA A 791 -1.02 22.86 -5.66
CA ALA A 791 -0.34 21.61 -6.02
C ALA A 791 -0.15 21.48 -7.54
N ASP A 792 0.89 20.75 -7.97
CA ASP A 792 1.28 20.61 -9.38
C ASP A 792 2.16 19.36 -9.59
N ASP A 793 1.77 18.48 -10.52
CA ASP A 793 2.50 17.26 -10.89
C ASP A 793 3.93 17.56 -11.36
N ALA A 794 4.09 18.59 -12.20
CA ALA A 794 5.37 18.98 -12.81
C ALA A 794 6.42 19.53 -11.83
N HIS A 795 6.06 19.68 -10.55
CA HIS A 795 6.94 20.11 -9.47
C HIS A 795 6.64 19.42 -8.12
N GLN A 796 6.01 18.23 -8.11
CA GLN A 796 5.62 17.55 -6.86
C GLN A 796 6.85 17.03 -6.08
N PRO A 797 7.03 17.42 -4.81
CA PRO A 797 8.01 16.82 -3.91
C PRO A 797 7.72 15.34 -3.65
N ASP A 798 8.75 14.53 -3.41
CA ASP A 798 8.59 13.34 -2.56
C ASP A 798 8.50 13.85 -1.11
N PHE A 799 7.31 13.76 -0.50
CA PHE A 799 7.10 14.17 0.89
C PHE A 799 7.32 13.04 1.88
N VAL A 800 7.03 11.79 1.48
CA VAL A 800 6.57 10.73 2.39
C VAL A 800 7.07 9.33 2.06
N TYR A 801 7.66 9.08 0.88
CA TYR A 801 8.14 7.74 0.55
C TYR A 801 9.32 7.35 1.46
N LEU A 802 10.37 8.20 1.52
CA LEU A 802 11.49 7.96 2.43
C LEU A 802 11.05 7.95 3.92
N PRO A 803 10.19 8.87 4.42
CA PRO A 803 9.60 8.78 5.75
C PRO A 803 8.83 7.49 6.04
N TYR A 804 8.07 6.95 5.09
CA TYR A 804 7.34 5.70 5.28
C TYR A 804 8.29 4.50 5.40
N ILE A 805 9.20 4.31 4.44
CA ILE A 805 10.04 3.09 4.42
C ILE A 805 10.91 2.93 5.68
N VAL A 806 11.30 4.04 6.32
CA VAL A 806 12.12 4.02 7.56
C VAL A 806 11.31 4.06 8.86
N THR A 807 9.98 4.23 8.82
CA THR A 807 9.13 4.27 10.04
C THR A 807 8.04 3.21 10.08
N GLY A 808 7.56 2.74 8.94
CA GLY A 808 6.38 1.89 8.85
C GLY A 808 5.07 2.58 9.24
N ASP A 809 5.06 3.92 9.31
CA ASP A 809 3.92 4.67 9.84
C ASP A 809 2.79 4.81 8.82
N HIS A 810 1.60 4.31 9.15
CA HIS A 810 0.43 4.29 8.29
C HIS A 810 0.09 5.65 7.65
N TYR A 811 0.28 6.76 8.37
CA TYR A 811 -0.03 8.08 7.85
C TYR A 811 0.79 8.40 6.59
N TYR A 812 2.11 8.11 6.59
CA TYR A 812 2.97 8.39 5.45
C TYR A 812 2.66 7.48 4.25
N LEU A 813 2.17 6.26 4.48
CA LEU A 813 1.64 5.44 3.39
C LEU A 813 0.40 6.10 2.78
N GLU A 814 -0.61 6.45 3.57
CA GLU A 814 -1.83 7.08 3.05
C GLU A 814 -1.53 8.34 2.23
N GLU A 815 -0.67 9.22 2.73
CA GLU A 815 -0.21 10.42 2.01
C GLU A 815 0.39 10.05 0.64
N LEU A 816 1.24 9.01 0.56
CA LEU A 816 1.81 8.53 -0.70
C LEU A 816 0.71 8.05 -1.68
N LEU A 817 -0.33 7.38 -1.17
CA LEU A 817 -1.46 6.92 -1.98
C LEU A 817 -2.33 8.08 -2.48
N PHE A 818 -2.50 9.13 -1.67
CA PHE A 818 -3.17 10.37 -2.08
C PHE A 818 -2.38 11.12 -3.16
N TRP A 819 -1.06 11.29 -3.01
CA TRP A 819 -0.23 11.95 -4.02
C TRP A 819 -0.15 11.15 -5.34
N ALA A 820 -0.06 9.82 -5.27
CA ALA A 820 -0.09 8.96 -6.46
C ALA A 820 -1.42 9.10 -7.24
N ASN A 821 -2.56 9.12 -6.54
CA ASN A 821 -3.87 9.33 -7.16
C ASN A 821 -4.04 10.77 -7.69
N PHE A 822 -3.65 11.79 -6.94
CA PHE A 822 -3.69 13.19 -7.36
C PHE A 822 -3.03 13.42 -8.72
N ASN A 823 -1.87 12.81 -8.97
CA ASN A 823 -1.20 12.89 -10.28
C ASN A 823 -2.03 12.29 -11.42
N MET A 824 -2.70 11.15 -11.19
CA MET A 824 -3.58 10.54 -12.19
C MET A 824 -4.84 11.40 -12.44
N PHE A 825 -5.26 12.20 -11.46
CA PHE A 825 -6.38 13.13 -11.58
C PHE A 825 -6.04 14.42 -12.37
N GLN A 826 -4.75 14.76 -12.57
CA GLN A 826 -4.28 15.92 -13.35
C GLN A 826 -4.40 15.76 -14.88
N SER A 827 -5.38 14.95 -15.32
CA SER A 827 -5.69 14.73 -16.73
C SER A 827 -7.20 14.46 -16.88
N THR A 828 -7.79 14.94 -17.99
CA THR A 828 -9.19 14.68 -18.30
C THR A 828 -9.39 13.20 -18.65
N PRO A 829 -10.58 12.61 -18.41
CA PRO A 829 -10.74 11.15 -18.42
C PRO A 829 -10.28 10.49 -19.73
N ALA A 830 -10.77 10.95 -20.89
CA ALA A 830 -10.39 10.40 -22.19
C ALA A 830 -8.89 10.56 -22.54
N TYR A 831 -8.18 11.52 -21.92
CA TYR A 831 -6.76 11.73 -22.15
C TYR A 831 -5.88 10.77 -21.32
N ARG A 832 -6.28 10.47 -20.08
CA ARG A 832 -5.61 9.46 -19.23
C ARG A 832 -6.04 8.02 -19.50
N GLY A 833 -6.90 7.76 -20.49
CA GLY A 833 -7.48 6.44 -20.71
C GLY A 833 -8.44 6.02 -19.59
N TYR A 834 -9.29 6.94 -19.13
CA TYR A 834 -10.32 6.71 -18.11
C TYR A 834 -9.77 6.13 -16.81
N GLU A 835 -10.02 4.85 -16.52
CA GLU A 835 -9.54 4.14 -15.33
C GLU A 835 -8.02 3.87 -15.32
N GLN A 836 -7.34 3.99 -16.47
CA GLN A 836 -5.96 3.54 -16.68
C GLN A 836 -4.87 4.54 -16.22
N GLY A 837 -5.22 5.78 -15.88
CA GLY A 837 -4.30 6.72 -15.21
C GLY A 837 -3.07 7.19 -16.03
N LEU A 838 -3.16 7.26 -17.35
CA LEU A 838 -2.03 7.57 -18.24
C LEU A 838 -1.52 9.03 -18.15
N PHE A 839 -0.25 9.21 -17.75
CA PHE A 839 0.35 10.52 -17.47
C PHE A 839 0.77 11.37 -18.69
N LYS A 840 0.67 10.85 -19.93
CA LYS A 840 1.33 11.44 -21.12
C LYS A 840 0.97 12.90 -21.45
N TRP A 841 -0.13 13.42 -20.90
CA TRP A 841 -0.61 14.78 -21.16
C TRP A 841 -0.11 15.82 -20.14
N ALA A 842 0.93 15.48 -19.38
CA ALA A 842 1.70 16.40 -18.54
C ALA A 842 2.97 16.91 -19.25
N GLN A 843 3.67 17.89 -18.64
CA GLN A 843 5.06 18.21 -18.99
C GLN A 843 5.95 16.97 -18.80
N THR A 844 7.06 16.82 -19.54
CA THR A 844 7.93 15.61 -19.44
C THR A 844 8.44 15.36 -18.02
N ARG A 845 8.67 16.42 -17.22
CA ARG A 845 8.97 16.31 -15.78
C ARG A 845 7.76 15.94 -14.89
N GLY A 846 6.55 16.31 -15.30
CA GLY A 846 5.31 15.89 -14.62
C GLY A 846 5.03 14.42 -14.87
N GLN A 847 5.23 13.96 -16.11
CA GLN A 847 5.31 12.53 -16.45
C GLN A 847 6.36 11.84 -15.55
N ALA A 848 7.57 12.40 -15.40
CA ALA A 848 8.63 11.83 -14.58
C ALA A 848 8.28 11.71 -13.09
N TRP A 849 7.82 12.79 -12.43
CA TRP A 849 7.49 12.75 -11.00
C TRP A 849 6.21 11.96 -10.70
N SER A 850 5.29 11.89 -11.66
CA SER A 850 4.12 11.02 -11.57
C SER A 850 4.51 9.54 -11.67
N MET A 851 5.38 9.17 -12.62
CA MET A 851 5.95 7.81 -12.72
C MET A 851 6.73 7.43 -11.45
N ARG A 852 7.53 8.36 -10.88
CA ARG A 852 8.21 8.14 -9.59
C ARG A 852 7.20 7.82 -8.49
N THR A 853 6.26 8.74 -8.24
CA THR A 853 5.30 8.64 -7.12
C THR A 853 4.37 7.43 -7.25
N LEU A 854 3.96 7.07 -8.47
CA LEU A 854 3.18 5.86 -8.73
C LEU A 854 4.00 4.57 -8.50
N GLY A 855 5.27 4.56 -8.89
CA GLY A 855 6.18 3.44 -8.63
C GLY A 855 6.52 3.25 -7.17
N GLU A 856 6.81 4.35 -6.46
CA GLU A 856 7.03 4.39 -5.01
C GLU A 856 5.82 3.79 -4.27
N ALA A 857 4.60 4.16 -4.66
CA ALA A 857 3.37 3.56 -4.13
C ALA A 857 3.24 2.07 -4.47
N ALA A 858 3.36 1.69 -5.76
CA ALA A 858 3.22 0.31 -6.21
C ALA A 858 4.28 -0.65 -5.63
N TYR A 859 5.47 -0.14 -5.26
CA TYR A 859 6.55 -0.90 -4.65
C TYR A 859 6.29 -1.23 -3.17
N ILE A 860 5.62 -0.33 -2.44
CA ILE A 860 5.58 -0.33 -0.97
C ILE A 860 4.18 -0.45 -0.33
N VAL A 861 3.11 -0.45 -1.14
CA VAL A 861 1.76 -0.78 -0.65
C VAL A 861 1.74 -2.23 -0.13
N PRO A 862 1.24 -2.48 1.11
CA PRO A 862 1.29 -3.81 1.73
C PRO A 862 0.67 -4.93 0.89
N ASP A 863 1.17 -6.15 1.08
CA ASP A 863 0.77 -7.32 0.28
C ASP A 863 -0.75 -7.57 0.31
N ASN A 864 -1.36 -7.34 1.47
CA ASN A 864 -2.78 -7.51 1.76
C ASN A 864 -3.63 -6.23 1.59
N HIS A 865 -3.03 -5.11 1.19
CA HIS A 865 -3.74 -3.83 1.11
C HIS A 865 -4.57 -3.73 -0.18
N PRO A 866 -5.87 -3.36 -0.13
CA PRO A 866 -6.79 -3.46 -1.27
C PRO A 866 -6.37 -2.66 -2.51
N MET A 867 -5.61 -1.57 -2.34
CA MET A 867 -5.13 -0.78 -3.48
C MET A 867 -3.87 -1.34 -4.18
N ARG A 868 -3.30 -2.47 -3.74
CA ARG A 868 -2.03 -3.00 -4.30
C ARG A 868 -2.13 -3.28 -5.80
N ALA A 869 -3.10 -4.10 -6.21
CA ALA A 869 -3.36 -4.43 -7.61
C ALA A 869 -3.76 -3.19 -8.45
N TYR A 870 -4.42 -2.21 -7.82
CA TYR A 870 -4.76 -0.93 -8.45
C TYR A 870 -3.49 -0.15 -8.84
N PHE A 871 -2.55 0.09 -7.92
CA PHE A 871 -1.34 0.85 -8.27
C PHE A 871 -0.40 0.08 -9.22
N LEU A 872 -0.27 -1.24 -9.05
CA LEU A 872 0.52 -2.09 -9.96
C LEU A 872 -0.02 -2.02 -11.40
N SER A 873 -1.32 -2.23 -11.61
CA SER A 873 -1.93 -2.19 -12.96
C SER A 873 -1.80 -0.82 -13.64
N ARG A 874 -1.91 0.30 -12.90
CA ARG A 874 -1.74 1.64 -13.49
C ARG A 874 -0.29 1.97 -13.82
N LEU A 875 0.67 1.45 -13.03
CA LEU A 875 2.10 1.57 -13.34
C LEU A 875 2.43 0.78 -14.61
N ASP A 876 1.95 -0.45 -14.67
CA ASP A 876 2.17 -1.38 -15.78
C ASP A 876 1.58 -0.84 -17.10
N PHE A 877 0.34 -0.36 -17.09
CA PHE A 877 -0.29 0.31 -18.23
C PHE A 877 0.49 1.54 -18.70
N ASN A 878 0.98 2.38 -17.78
CA ASN A 878 1.80 3.54 -18.15
C ASN A 878 3.12 3.08 -18.81
N LEU A 879 3.80 2.08 -18.27
CA LEU A 879 5.04 1.54 -18.84
C LEU A 879 4.81 0.95 -20.24
N ASP A 880 3.78 0.12 -20.42
CA ASP A 880 3.40 -0.42 -21.73
C ASP A 880 3.06 0.67 -22.73
N TRP A 881 2.37 1.74 -22.32
CA TRP A 881 2.09 2.84 -23.24
C TRP A 881 3.38 3.54 -23.71
N TYR A 882 4.34 3.83 -22.82
CA TYR A 882 5.62 4.42 -23.24
C TYR A 882 6.45 3.46 -24.10
N ILE A 883 6.42 2.15 -23.82
CA ILE A 883 7.11 1.13 -24.62
C ILE A 883 6.51 1.08 -26.04
N ASN A 884 5.19 0.99 -26.14
CA ASN A 884 4.46 0.85 -27.41
C ASN A 884 4.40 2.16 -28.22
N GLU A 885 4.57 3.33 -27.61
CA GLU A 885 4.68 4.62 -28.30
C GLU A 885 6.11 4.89 -28.83
N TYR A 886 7.16 4.47 -28.11
CA TYR A 886 8.54 4.94 -28.37
C TYR A 886 9.59 3.86 -28.69
N VAL A 887 9.50 2.65 -28.12
CA VAL A 887 10.64 1.70 -28.12
C VAL A 887 10.75 0.92 -29.42
N ALA A 888 9.64 0.38 -29.93
CA ALA A 888 9.63 -0.40 -31.17
C ALA A 888 9.91 0.48 -32.40
N ALA A 889 10.70 0.00 -33.36
CA ALA A 889 11.09 0.77 -34.55
C ALA A 889 9.92 1.12 -35.50
N THR A 890 8.74 0.55 -35.27
CA THR A 890 7.47 0.83 -35.96
C THR A 890 6.50 1.69 -35.14
N ALA A 891 6.86 2.06 -33.91
CA ALA A 891 5.99 2.82 -33.01
C ALA A 891 5.84 4.29 -33.45
N PRO A 892 4.68 4.94 -33.22
CA PRO A 892 4.37 6.24 -33.79
C PRO A 892 5.24 7.40 -33.27
N GLY A 893 5.72 7.33 -32.03
CA GLY A 893 6.65 8.28 -31.43
C GLY A 893 8.13 7.91 -31.58
N HIS A 894 8.45 6.78 -32.22
CA HIS A 894 9.81 6.25 -32.27
C HIS A 894 10.80 7.23 -32.89
N ASN A 895 11.91 7.45 -32.18
CA ASN A 895 13.04 8.25 -32.66
C ASN A 895 14.36 7.65 -32.16
N THR A 896 15.43 7.80 -32.96
CA THR A 896 16.77 7.27 -32.67
C THR A 896 17.54 8.06 -31.62
N LEU A 897 16.98 9.17 -31.12
CA LEU A 897 17.63 10.03 -30.12
C LEU A 897 17.33 9.59 -28.68
N GLY A 898 16.27 8.81 -28.44
CA GLY A 898 15.85 8.41 -27.08
C GLY A 898 15.04 9.48 -26.33
N VAL A 899 14.35 10.36 -27.05
CA VAL A 899 13.68 11.57 -26.53
C VAL A 899 12.15 11.37 -26.50
N ILE A 900 11.49 11.80 -25.42
CA ILE A 900 10.02 11.91 -25.39
C ILE A 900 9.58 13.07 -26.30
N THR A 901 8.77 12.81 -27.32
CA THR A 901 8.40 13.80 -28.37
C THR A 901 6.91 14.15 -28.43
N ASN A 902 6.16 13.94 -27.35
CA ASN A 902 4.76 14.35 -27.29
C ASN A 902 4.59 15.89 -27.24
N GLY A 903 3.35 16.37 -27.38
CA GLY A 903 3.05 17.80 -27.56
C GLY A 903 3.52 18.72 -26.42
N TYR A 904 3.68 18.20 -25.20
CA TYR A 904 4.20 18.98 -24.07
C TYR A 904 5.73 19.01 -24.01
N ALA A 905 6.40 17.94 -24.47
CA ALA A 905 7.85 17.91 -24.58
C ALA A 905 8.37 18.92 -25.63
N LEU A 906 7.69 19.02 -26.77
CA LEU A 906 8.02 19.92 -27.89
C LEU A 906 7.65 21.40 -27.64
N SER A 907 7.74 21.85 -26.38
CA SER A 907 7.36 23.20 -25.96
C SER A 907 8.41 24.29 -26.23
N TYR A 908 9.59 23.95 -26.72
CA TYR A 908 10.72 24.88 -26.88
C TYR A 908 10.99 25.27 -28.34
N ASN A 909 11.62 26.45 -28.51
CA ASN A 909 12.15 26.96 -29.78
C ASN A 909 11.13 26.99 -30.95
N SER A 910 9.86 27.27 -30.61
CA SER A 910 8.71 27.24 -31.52
C SER A 910 8.42 25.86 -32.10
N GLY A 911 8.23 24.87 -31.23
CA GLY A 911 7.91 23.47 -31.60
C GLY A 911 9.12 22.64 -32.03
N ARG A 912 10.31 23.24 -32.13
CA ARG A 912 11.51 22.61 -32.72
C ARG A 912 12.37 21.85 -31.72
N GLY A 913 12.23 22.17 -30.44
CA GLY A 913 13.10 21.65 -29.40
C GLY A 913 12.38 21.20 -28.15
N ILE A 914 13.16 20.49 -27.33
CA ILE A 914 12.79 19.94 -26.04
C ILE A 914 13.72 20.50 -24.96
N ALA A 915 13.36 20.34 -23.68
CA ALA A 915 14.24 20.65 -22.55
C ALA A 915 14.97 19.38 -22.07
N PRO A 916 16.30 19.25 -22.29
CA PRO A 916 17.03 18.03 -21.94
C PRO A 916 16.90 17.68 -20.46
N TRP A 917 16.94 18.67 -19.57
CA TRP A 917 16.78 18.48 -18.13
C TRP A 917 15.43 17.87 -17.71
N GLN A 918 14.35 18.03 -18.48
CA GLN A 918 13.07 17.34 -18.19
C GLN A 918 13.08 15.89 -18.66
N ASP A 919 13.72 15.64 -19.80
CA ASP A 919 13.88 14.32 -20.40
C ASP A 919 14.92 13.47 -19.63
N ASP A 920 15.90 14.12 -18.99
CA ASP A 920 16.81 13.56 -17.99
C ASP A 920 16.06 13.15 -16.70
N PHE A 921 15.14 13.98 -16.18
CA PHE A 921 14.31 13.59 -15.03
C PHE A 921 13.45 12.36 -15.34
N PHE A 922 12.89 12.27 -16.55
CA PHE A 922 12.16 11.08 -16.99
C PHE A 922 13.08 9.85 -17.11
N THR A 923 14.29 10.03 -17.66
CA THR A 923 15.29 8.94 -17.70
C THR A 923 15.65 8.45 -16.30
N TRP A 924 15.85 9.36 -15.34
CA TRP A 924 16.07 8.98 -13.95
C TRP A 924 14.87 8.23 -13.35
N ALA A 925 13.65 8.71 -13.55
CA ALA A 925 12.45 8.10 -12.99
C ALA A 925 12.26 6.65 -13.46
N ILE A 926 12.36 6.38 -14.78
CA ILE A 926 12.27 5.02 -15.32
C ILE A 926 13.44 4.14 -14.83
N GLY A 927 14.64 4.71 -14.68
CA GLY A 927 15.79 3.99 -14.11
C GLY A 927 15.60 3.64 -12.64
N HIS A 928 14.94 4.50 -11.87
CA HIS A 928 14.55 4.20 -10.49
C HIS A 928 13.50 3.08 -10.44
N LEU A 929 12.49 3.09 -11.32
CA LEU A 929 11.52 1.98 -11.42
C LEU A 929 12.21 0.64 -11.71
N GLN A 930 13.21 0.61 -12.59
CA GLN A 930 14.01 -0.59 -12.81
C GLN A 930 14.77 -1.04 -11.54
N GLN A 931 15.27 -0.09 -10.74
CA GLN A 931 15.95 -0.37 -9.46
C GLN A 931 14.98 -0.79 -8.33
N LEU A 932 13.70 -0.44 -8.44
CA LEU A 932 12.61 -0.97 -7.60
C LEU A 932 12.12 -2.37 -8.03
N GLY A 933 12.67 -2.93 -9.11
CA GLY A 933 12.36 -4.28 -9.62
C GLY A 933 11.39 -4.33 -10.80
N PHE A 934 10.76 -3.21 -11.20
CA PHE A 934 9.75 -3.20 -12.27
C PHE A 934 10.37 -3.50 -13.64
N SER A 935 10.34 -4.78 -14.04
CA SER A 935 11.07 -5.32 -15.20
C SER A 935 10.78 -4.58 -16.52
N LYS A 936 9.53 -4.21 -16.79
CA LYS A 936 9.13 -3.45 -17.99
C LYS A 936 9.85 -2.10 -18.10
N ALA A 937 10.21 -1.45 -16.98
CA ALA A 937 10.98 -0.20 -17.01
C ALA A 937 12.36 -0.40 -17.65
N GLY A 938 12.98 -1.58 -17.49
CA GLY A 938 14.25 -1.92 -18.15
C GLY A 938 14.16 -1.93 -19.68
N ASN A 939 13.02 -2.36 -20.25
CA ASN A 939 12.79 -2.33 -21.71
C ASN A 939 12.77 -0.89 -22.24
N LEU A 940 12.17 0.03 -21.47
CA LEU A 940 12.12 1.45 -21.81
C LEU A 940 13.48 2.15 -21.60
N MET A 941 14.25 1.76 -20.57
CA MET A 941 15.56 2.33 -20.26
C MET A 941 16.56 2.22 -21.41
N VAL A 942 16.65 1.06 -22.08
CA VAL A 942 17.61 0.85 -23.18
C VAL A 942 17.42 1.90 -24.30
N TRP A 943 16.17 2.24 -24.63
CA TRP A 943 15.87 3.32 -25.56
C TRP A 943 16.12 4.69 -24.94
N LYS A 944 15.57 4.95 -23.74
CA LYS A 944 15.55 6.26 -23.09
C LYS A 944 16.93 6.79 -22.72
N SER A 945 17.87 5.92 -22.35
CA SER A 945 19.27 6.24 -22.06
C SER A 945 20.06 6.72 -23.29
N SER A 946 19.58 6.49 -24.52
CA SER A 946 20.26 6.96 -25.74
C SER A 946 20.51 8.47 -25.71
N PHE A 947 19.58 9.26 -25.13
CA PHE A 947 19.68 10.72 -25.15
C PHE A 947 20.77 11.30 -24.23
N PRO A 948 20.87 10.94 -22.93
CA PRO A 948 22.01 11.37 -22.11
C PRO A 948 23.34 10.80 -22.57
N ILE A 949 23.37 9.56 -23.08
CA ILE A 949 24.61 8.93 -23.58
C ILE A 949 25.12 9.66 -24.83
N GLY A 950 24.27 9.82 -25.86
CA GLY A 950 24.67 10.47 -27.11
C GLY A 950 25.12 11.92 -26.94
N ARG A 951 24.47 12.66 -26.03
CA ARG A 951 24.91 14.03 -25.64
C ARG A 951 26.30 14.09 -25.01
N MET A 952 26.84 12.99 -24.49
CA MET A 952 28.19 12.92 -23.92
C MET A 952 29.24 12.33 -24.88
N ILE A 953 28.90 11.29 -25.66
CA ILE A 953 29.90 10.50 -26.42
C ILE A 953 29.66 10.37 -27.93
N ASP A 954 28.57 10.91 -28.51
CA ASP A 954 28.43 10.92 -29.96
C ASP A 954 29.49 11.84 -30.60
N PRO A 955 30.30 11.36 -31.56
CA PRO A 955 31.41 12.14 -32.12
C PRO A 955 30.97 13.34 -32.99
N GLY A 956 29.68 13.46 -33.31
CA GLY A 956 29.08 14.63 -33.94
C GLY A 956 28.57 15.69 -32.96
N PHE A 957 28.47 15.37 -31.67
CA PHE A 957 27.95 16.27 -30.63
C PHE A 957 29.08 16.81 -29.74
N CYS A 958 29.07 18.10 -29.44
CA CYS A 958 30.04 18.65 -28.50
C CYS A 958 29.54 18.54 -27.05
N TRP A 959 30.10 17.58 -26.31
CA TRP A 959 29.68 17.17 -24.96
C TRP A 959 29.49 18.32 -23.94
N ILE A 960 30.24 19.43 -24.04
CA ILE A 960 30.06 20.57 -23.12
C ILE A 960 28.68 21.25 -23.26
N PHE A 961 27.96 21.03 -24.37
CA PHE A 961 26.59 21.47 -24.60
C PHE A 961 25.52 20.42 -24.25
N GLY A 962 25.90 19.26 -23.68
CA GLY A 962 24.95 18.19 -23.35
C GLY A 962 23.90 18.59 -22.29
N SER A 963 24.22 19.62 -21.52
CA SER A 963 23.38 20.25 -20.49
C SER A 963 22.81 21.61 -20.92
N GLU A 964 22.67 21.86 -22.22
CA GLU A 964 22.01 23.06 -22.75
C GLU A 964 20.52 23.11 -22.31
N TYR A 965 19.99 24.33 -22.07
CA TYR A 965 18.63 24.50 -21.53
C TYR A 965 17.53 23.97 -22.46
N SER A 966 17.76 24.04 -23.77
CA SER A 966 16.89 23.48 -24.80
C SER A 966 17.70 23.03 -26.01
N LEU A 967 17.43 21.84 -26.53
CA LEU A 967 18.03 21.35 -27.78
C LEU A 967 16.96 21.23 -28.86
N ASN A 968 17.29 21.65 -30.09
CA ASN A 968 16.44 21.46 -31.26
C ASN A 968 16.62 20.04 -31.79
N ILE A 969 15.51 19.35 -31.99
CA ILE A 969 15.47 17.99 -32.55
C ILE A 969 14.85 17.96 -33.95
N ARG A 970 14.51 19.12 -34.54
CA ARG A 970 14.03 19.28 -35.91
C ARG A 970 14.16 20.72 -36.41
N ASP A 971 14.25 20.92 -37.73
CA ASP A 971 14.47 22.24 -38.35
C ASP A 971 13.29 23.22 -38.19
N ALA A 972 12.06 22.70 -38.14
CA ALA A 972 10.81 23.46 -38.07
C ALA A 972 9.73 22.64 -37.34
N ASP A 973 8.67 23.31 -36.87
CA ASP A 973 7.47 22.60 -36.45
C ASP A 973 6.85 21.82 -37.64
N GLY A 974 6.31 20.64 -37.37
CA GLY A 974 5.88 19.67 -38.37
C GLY A 974 6.99 19.01 -39.22
N ALA A 975 8.26 19.39 -39.06
CA ALA A 975 9.37 18.72 -39.76
C ALA A 975 9.70 17.36 -39.10
N PRO A 976 10.30 16.42 -39.85
CA PRO A 976 10.84 15.18 -39.28
C PRO A 976 11.88 15.45 -38.18
N PHE A 977 11.99 14.54 -37.22
CA PHE A 977 13.05 14.59 -36.22
C PHE A 977 14.41 14.26 -36.82
N TYR A 978 15.46 14.86 -36.25
CA TYR A 978 16.85 14.51 -36.54
C TYR A 978 17.14 13.07 -36.13
N THR A 979 17.92 12.37 -36.95
CA THR A 979 18.27 10.95 -36.77
C THR A 979 19.57 10.70 -36.01
N ASP A 980 20.32 11.76 -35.74
CA ASP A 980 21.71 11.75 -35.26
C ASP A 980 22.00 13.00 -34.43
N PHE A 981 22.95 12.89 -33.49
CA PHE A 981 23.28 14.00 -32.59
C PHE A 981 24.11 15.10 -33.27
N ALA A 982 24.75 14.83 -34.41
CA ALA A 982 25.41 15.86 -35.21
C ALA A 982 24.42 16.93 -35.70
N SER A 983 23.24 16.48 -36.16
CA SER A 983 22.14 17.36 -36.56
C SER A 983 21.51 18.09 -35.36
N VAL A 984 21.35 17.41 -34.21
CA VAL A 984 20.91 18.04 -32.94
C VAL A 984 21.87 19.16 -32.53
N TYR A 985 23.18 18.93 -32.58
CA TYR A 985 24.19 19.93 -32.25
C TYR A 985 24.15 21.12 -33.22
N ALA A 986 24.23 20.84 -34.53
CA ALA A 986 24.20 21.86 -35.58
C ALA A 986 22.91 22.68 -35.63
N GLY A 987 21.77 22.08 -35.25
CA GLY A 987 20.48 22.77 -35.15
C GLY A 987 20.29 23.58 -33.86
N SER A 988 21.11 23.37 -32.82
CA SER A 988 20.91 23.95 -31.48
C SER A 988 21.83 25.13 -31.14
N VAL A 989 23.10 25.09 -31.56
CA VAL A 989 24.11 26.09 -31.15
C VAL A 989 24.36 27.17 -32.22
N ASP A 990 25.06 28.26 -31.86
CA ASP A 990 25.51 29.23 -32.85
C ASP A 990 26.51 28.57 -33.83
N PRO A 991 26.36 28.77 -35.16
CA PRO A 991 27.24 28.19 -36.18
C PRO A 991 28.75 28.45 -36.00
N ILE A 992 29.15 29.44 -35.20
CA ILE A 992 30.57 29.67 -34.87
C ILE A 992 31.20 28.46 -34.18
N TYR A 993 30.48 27.81 -33.26
CA TYR A 993 31.01 26.69 -32.44
C TYR A 993 31.23 25.42 -33.27
N LEU A 994 30.48 25.24 -34.36
CA LEU A 994 30.62 24.12 -35.31
C LEU A 994 31.98 24.10 -36.05
N SER A 995 32.77 25.17 -35.92
CA SER A 995 34.11 25.29 -36.49
C SER A 995 35.25 25.12 -35.49
N MET A 996 34.93 25.00 -34.19
CA MET A 996 35.89 24.91 -33.09
C MET A 996 36.03 23.46 -32.59
N GLU A 997 37.20 23.11 -32.06
CA GLU A 997 37.40 21.83 -31.37
C GLU A 997 36.61 21.82 -30.05
N CYS A 998 35.88 20.73 -29.78
CA CYS A 998 34.98 20.66 -28.62
C CYS A 998 35.75 20.75 -27.29
N GLY A 999 35.25 21.59 -26.37
CA GLY A 999 35.90 21.83 -25.06
C GLY A 999 37.21 22.61 -25.12
N SER A 1000 37.70 22.99 -26.31
CA SER A 1000 38.96 23.71 -26.51
C SER A 1000 38.99 25.09 -25.86
N GLN A 1001 40.18 25.64 -25.66
CA GLN A 1001 40.36 26.98 -25.08
C GLN A 1001 39.70 28.07 -25.93
N GLU A 1002 39.67 27.92 -27.27
CA GLU A 1002 39.00 28.87 -28.16
C GLU A 1002 37.47 28.86 -27.97
N MET A 1003 36.88 27.67 -27.79
CA MET A 1003 35.46 27.51 -27.48
C MET A 1003 35.13 28.04 -26.07
N ALA A 1004 35.97 27.75 -25.07
CA ALA A 1004 35.82 28.26 -23.71
C ALA A 1004 35.91 29.79 -23.64
N ASP A 1005 36.92 30.40 -24.28
CA ASP A 1005 37.10 31.85 -24.39
C ASP A 1005 35.89 32.51 -25.10
N SER A 1006 35.30 31.84 -26.10
CA SER A 1006 34.12 32.33 -26.84
C SER A 1006 32.80 32.20 -26.06
N LEU A 1007 32.69 31.23 -25.14
CA LEU A 1007 31.53 31.03 -24.28
C LEU A 1007 31.63 31.83 -22.96
N GLY A 1008 32.83 32.29 -22.59
CA GLY A 1008 33.09 32.89 -21.28
C GLY A 1008 33.21 31.87 -20.14
N LEU A 1009 33.59 30.63 -20.47
CA LEU A 1009 33.71 29.49 -19.55
C LEU A 1009 35.19 29.09 -19.37
N GLN A 1010 35.46 28.14 -18.48
CA GLN A 1010 36.77 27.51 -18.34
C GLN A 1010 36.96 26.37 -19.36
N LEU A 1011 38.23 25.97 -19.59
CA LEU A 1011 38.57 24.82 -20.43
C LEU A 1011 37.85 23.55 -19.90
N ASN A 1012 37.15 22.82 -20.76
CA ASN A 1012 36.32 21.65 -20.38
C ASN A 1012 35.22 21.93 -19.33
N GLU A 1013 34.72 23.16 -19.22
CA GLU A 1013 33.53 23.50 -18.44
C GLU A 1013 32.24 23.31 -19.27
N MET A 1014 31.20 22.72 -18.66
CA MET A 1014 29.91 22.49 -19.31
C MET A 1014 28.99 23.72 -19.24
N VAL A 1015 28.21 23.94 -20.30
CA VAL A 1015 27.16 24.97 -20.37
C VAL A 1015 26.04 24.64 -19.38
N GLY A 1016 25.31 25.65 -18.89
CA GLY A 1016 24.15 25.44 -18.00
C GLY A 1016 24.45 25.47 -16.51
N TYR A 1017 25.39 26.31 -16.07
CA TYR A 1017 25.72 26.55 -14.65
C TYR A 1017 26.41 25.37 -13.94
N SER A 1018 27.49 24.85 -14.56
CA SER A 1018 28.45 23.83 -14.07
C SER A 1018 28.76 23.77 -12.56
N SER A 1019 28.81 24.92 -11.89
CA SER A 1019 29.23 25.10 -10.49
C SER A 1019 28.05 25.17 -9.51
N SER A 1020 26.81 25.05 -10.00
CA SER A 1020 25.60 25.06 -9.18
C SER A 1020 25.07 23.64 -8.96
N THR A 1021 24.72 23.32 -7.70
CA THR A 1021 24.06 22.06 -7.32
C THR A 1021 22.69 21.87 -7.96
N ILE A 1022 22.10 22.94 -8.49
CA ILE A 1022 20.82 22.98 -9.23
C ILE A 1022 21.00 23.42 -10.69
N GLY A 1023 22.23 23.35 -11.21
CA GLY A 1023 22.56 23.61 -12.62
C GLY A 1023 22.20 22.42 -13.52
N TYR A 1024 22.10 22.65 -14.82
CA TYR A 1024 21.70 21.60 -15.76
C TYR A 1024 22.68 20.41 -15.84
N PRO A 1025 24.01 20.57 -15.65
CA PRO A 1025 24.92 19.43 -15.44
C PRO A 1025 24.57 18.59 -14.21
N ALA A 1026 24.14 19.21 -13.10
CA ALA A 1026 23.71 18.47 -11.91
C ALA A 1026 22.39 17.72 -12.18
N ASN A 1027 21.43 18.37 -12.83
CA ASN A 1027 20.16 17.77 -13.24
C ASN A 1027 20.32 16.56 -14.19
N MET A 1028 21.38 16.55 -15.01
CA MET A 1028 21.74 15.45 -15.93
C MET A 1028 22.42 14.27 -15.20
N GLN A 1029 23.05 14.51 -14.04
CA GLN A 1029 23.86 13.51 -13.35
C GLN A 1029 23.08 12.23 -12.99
N PRO A 1030 21.85 12.27 -12.42
CA PRO A 1030 21.11 11.05 -12.09
C PRO A 1030 20.71 10.22 -13.32
N ALA A 1031 20.44 10.87 -14.47
CA ALA A 1031 20.08 10.19 -15.72
C ALA A 1031 21.25 9.38 -16.28
N LEU A 1032 22.47 9.92 -16.22
CA LEU A 1032 23.69 9.17 -16.54
C LEU A 1032 23.95 8.06 -15.52
N ALA A 1033 23.76 8.33 -14.22
CA ALA A 1033 23.99 7.35 -13.16
C ALA A 1033 23.12 6.10 -13.33
N VAL A 1034 21.79 6.24 -13.48
CA VAL A 1034 20.91 5.09 -13.70
C VAL A 1034 21.19 4.40 -15.04
N SER A 1035 21.65 5.12 -16.07
CA SER A 1035 21.99 4.50 -17.36
C SER A 1035 23.20 3.54 -17.25
N VAL A 1036 24.13 3.81 -16.32
CA VAL A 1036 25.23 2.88 -15.99
C VAL A 1036 24.69 1.66 -15.24
N ASP A 1037 23.84 1.88 -14.24
CA ASP A 1037 23.24 0.80 -13.43
C ASP A 1037 22.32 -0.12 -14.26
N SER A 1038 21.60 0.43 -15.25
CA SER A 1038 20.83 -0.30 -16.26
C SER A 1038 21.70 -1.09 -17.25
N GLY A 1039 23.03 -0.99 -17.18
CA GLY A 1039 23.97 -1.73 -18.03
C GLY A 1039 24.00 -1.27 -19.50
N VAL A 1040 23.53 -0.07 -19.82
CA VAL A 1040 23.36 0.38 -21.20
C VAL A 1040 24.72 0.62 -21.88
N THR A 1041 24.85 0.15 -23.13
CA THR A 1041 26.11 0.25 -23.90
C THR A 1041 26.53 1.71 -24.06
N GLY A 1042 27.78 2.03 -23.67
CA GLY A 1042 28.32 3.39 -23.70
C GLY A 1042 27.95 4.27 -22.50
N ALA A 1043 27.09 3.81 -21.58
CA ALA A 1043 26.72 4.60 -20.40
C ALA A 1043 27.92 4.89 -19.48
N LEU A 1044 28.80 3.92 -19.28
CA LEU A 1044 30.03 4.11 -18.50
C LEU A 1044 30.97 5.13 -19.17
N ASP A 1045 31.14 5.07 -20.49
CA ASP A 1045 31.95 6.04 -21.22
C ASP A 1045 31.33 7.45 -21.14
N ALA A 1046 30.00 7.56 -21.19
CA ALA A 1046 29.28 8.82 -21.00
C ALA A 1046 29.41 9.36 -19.57
N TRP A 1047 29.35 8.50 -18.54
CA TRP A 1047 29.61 8.88 -17.16
C TRP A 1047 31.05 9.36 -16.96
N LEU A 1048 32.04 8.66 -17.51
CA LEU A 1048 33.46 9.04 -17.44
C LEU A 1048 33.74 10.34 -18.20
N GLN A 1049 33.10 10.55 -19.36
CA GLN A 1049 33.20 11.80 -20.12
C GLN A 1049 32.55 12.97 -19.37
N PHE A 1050 31.38 12.76 -18.78
CA PHE A 1050 30.73 13.73 -17.90
C PHE A 1050 31.62 14.06 -16.68
N GLU A 1051 32.16 13.06 -16.01
CA GLU A 1051 33.06 13.22 -14.86
C GLU A 1051 34.44 13.83 -15.21
N SER A 1052 34.79 13.95 -16.49
CA SER A 1052 35.97 14.70 -16.94
C SER A 1052 35.79 16.22 -16.92
N ARG A 1053 34.56 16.74 -16.70
CA ARG A 1053 34.27 18.18 -16.62
C ARG A 1053 35.13 18.87 -15.56
N SER A 1054 35.75 20.00 -15.94
CA SER A 1054 36.72 20.71 -15.09
C SER A 1054 36.09 21.49 -13.93
N VAL A 1055 34.81 21.81 -14.05
CA VAL A 1055 34.01 22.53 -13.05
C VAL A 1055 32.84 21.66 -12.63
N LYS A 1056 32.72 21.46 -11.32
CA LYS A 1056 31.67 20.69 -10.65
C LYS A 1056 31.15 21.52 -9.47
N PRO A 1057 29.90 21.30 -9.03
CA PRO A 1057 29.39 21.95 -7.83
C PRO A 1057 29.97 21.29 -6.56
N ASP A 1058 29.90 22.00 -5.43
CA ASP A 1058 30.07 21.39 -4.11
C ASP A 1058 28.71 20.85 -3.63
N TYR A 1059 28.55 19.53 -3.63
CA TYR A 1059 27.32 18.87 -3.22
C TYR A 1059 27.16 18.71 -1.70
N ASN A 1060 28.20 18.94 -0.89
CA ASN A 1060 28.12 18.77 0.58
C ASN A 1060 26.96 19.59 1.22
N PRO A 1061 26.75 20.88 0.92
CA PRO A 1061 25.61 21.65 1.45
C PRO A 1061 24.27 21.39 0.75
N ASP A 1062 24.25 20.79 -0.45
CA ASP A 1062 23.02 20.55 -1.23
C ASP A 1062 23.17 19.29 -2.12
N PRO A 1063 22.99 18.09 -1.54
CA PRO A 1063 23.23 16.80 -2.20
C PRO A 1063 22.07 16.36 -3.12
N THR A 1064 21.04 17.19 -3.33
CA THR A 1064 19.76 16.84 -3.99
C THR A 1064 19.92 16.10 -5.33
N TRP A 1065 20.98 16.41 -6.09
CA TRP A 1065 21.29 15.86 -7.42
C TRP A 1065 22.55 14.98 -7.44
N ALA A 1066 23.16 14.72 -6.28
CA ALA A 1066 24.44 14.03 -6.12
C ALA A 1066 24.32 12.50 -6.17
N ILE A 1067 23.59 11.98 -7.16
CA ILE A 1067 23.42 10.55 -7.40
C ILE A 1067 24.59 10.05 -8.27
N VAL A 1068 25.08 8.85 -7.99
CA VAL A 1068 26.21 8.21 -8.67
C VAL A 1068 25.88 6.75 -9.01
N PRO A 1069 26.49 6.14 -10.04
CA PRO A 1069 26.31 4.72 -10.31
C PRO A 1069 26.56 3.86 -9.07
N ARG A 1070 25.72 2.85 -8.88
CA ARG A 1070 25.90 1.79 -7.88
C ARG A 1070 27.12 0.94 -8.20
N THR A 1071 27.41 0.77 -9.49
CA THR A 1071 28.58 0.01 -9.96
C THR A 1071 29.54 0.90 -10.76
N LEU A 1072 30.77 0.99 -10.26
CA LEU A 1072 31.93 1.53 -10.98
C LEU A 1072 33.05 0.47 -10.95
N PRO A 1073 33.70 0.16 -12.10
CA PRO A 1073 34.72 -0.89 -12.20
C PRO A 1073 36.14 -0.48 -11.78
#